data_AF-A0A7R9HN39-F1
#
_entry.id   AF-A0A7R9HN39-F1
#
_cell.length_a   1.000
_cell.length_b   1.000
_cell.length_c   1.000
_cell.angle_alpha   90.00
_cell.angle_beta   90.00
_cell.angle_gamma   90.00
#
_symmetry.space_group_name_H-M   'P 1'
#
loop_
_entity.id
_entity.type
_entity.pdbx_description
1 polymer ?
#
loop_
_entity_poly.entity_id
_entity_poly.type
_entity_poly.pdbx_seq_one_letter_code
_entity_poly.pdbx_strand_id
1 'polypeptide(L)'
;MISHSSTSLVYRQSDTLAHATTEEGHSNKSNMHLTAIRTLTSSSMIQSVIPLYRWYPVRAPSQQSPCYATVYNRPVVLTDNIWRVYSAKYQRQDKILEDTEVCSRYQRQDNTLSKLIKRYSMPAEITTDYRELSPRTIRSLCILSSVKVCGQLFQSSDCFGYKPDEWSVDIPPRRSLAGEQKPVHQSRSKPLTVLQVTDIHHDPKYATGTNTHCGEPLCCRKDSPASQIENNGAGYWNDYQCDLPFHSVDKMLREIVHEHPNIDYVYMTGDIVDHAIWQTSPESNSKVITQVTKLFQKVFPKTPVYFALGNHEPSPINLFPPQEVWSNNLTVEWLYKLSADLWSHWLPQNSLSTIESGGYYTTLVRKNFRIVVLNSNICYFFNFWLLYNSRDPGGQLTWLVKVLSKAEKKKEKVHILGHIYPGGEDCQHVWSREFRKIMNRQVLRHSLGKCFDTLSVLELHEQASASTLSRYLSFMNRQVLRHSLSDTVTVIFSGHSHKDQFHLQYSLTEPNRANMFIIDGGSATPYKDVNPNYRIHFVDPKTWNVVDTESWVYNLTEANQNSNHAPKWFKLYSFKKDYHVSSLKPQDLDKMVHKMDKDDYLLQKHHRFYSKNSDSVVKTKCDKKCKKKLLCSIVTSQSKDLLHCDGIKRKLKEKAESLSYELRQSRVQGYHTDRLSQLVNKYSLPRHLQGVEPELLPEPYDDITCILCSAAVIEVLDIYNQNKSADALRSVAIQLCITFNLASEDVCIGIIDVHLAEAVYLANHADDASKKQLCGLYLSSCGFVDEWTIDVDLGTKPDIVTPTVPDSPTDTMTIVHITDMHFDPTYLVGGRGDCGEPTCCREEQGTPTDGTIAAGYWGDYRHCDTPTQAVNDTLMHIKQQHQSINYVYMTGDFVDHGVWETSQETNTKTITAVVNAAKETFGDVPIIFTLGNHEPTPVNQYVPNKYAPLNVDDDVSSKWLYELVAELWSPYITDEAKQTILQGGFYTLLLQPGFRVIILNNVVGYKSN
;
A
#
# COMPACT_ATOMS: atom_id res chain seq x y z
N MET A 1 43.91 45.62 27.39
CA MET A 1 43.55 44.78 28.56
C MET A 1 43.71 43.34 28.08
N ILE A 2 44.82 42.66 28.43
CA ILE A 2 45.01 41.85 29.65
C ILE A 2 44.15 40.57 29.57
N SER A 3 44.68 39.34 29.56
CA SER A 3 46.09 38.88 29.42
C SER A 3 46.17 37.39 29.02
N HIS A 4 47.40 36.90 28.83
CA HIS A 4 47.85 35.49 28.69
C HIS A 4 47.30 34.55 29.81
N SER A 5 47.40 33.21 29.75
CA SER A 5 48.53 32.41 29.23
C SER A 5 48.24 30.93 28.87
N SER A 6 48.99 30.46 27.85
CA SER A 6 49.79 29.21 27.73
C SER A 6 49.89 28.25 28.94
N THR A 7 50.19 26.95 28.81
CA THR A 7 51.35 26.35 28.07
C THR A 7 51.15 24.93 27.49
N SER A 8 52.12 24.53 26.66
CA SER A 8 52.30 23.21 26.01
C SER A 8 53.53 22.47 26.55
N LEU A 9 53.71 21.20 26.12
CA LEU A 9 54.92 20.34 25.98
C LEU A 9 54.55 18.90 26.41
N VAL A 10 54.68 17.81 25.63
CA VAL A 10 55.79 17.26 24.81
C VAL A 10 56.93 16.68 25.66
N TYR A 11 56.97 15.35 25.80
CA TYR A 11 58.17 14.59 25.44
C TYR A 11 57.85 13.14 24.96
N ARG A 12 58.71 12.14 25.22
CA ARG A 12 59.06 11.12 24.21
C ARG A 12 59.77 9.87 24.79
N GLN A 13 59.67 8.71 24.10
CA GLN A 13 60.47 7.48 24.31
C GLN A 13 60.29 6.72 25.64
N SER A 14 60.86 5.51 25.85
CA SER A 14 60.83 4.24 25.08
C SER A 14 61.56 3.15 25.89
N ASP A 15 61.14 1.87 25.75
CA ASP A 15 61.91 0.65 26.13
C ASP A 15 62.19 0.44 27.66
N THR A 16 62.47 -0.74 28.26
CA THR A 16 62.33 -2.19 27.92
C THR A 16 62.49 -3.07 29.19
N LEU A 17 62.24 -4.40 29.07
CA LEU A 17 62.95 -5.54 29.73
C LEU A 17 62.60 -6.03 31.16
N ALA A 18 63.10 -7.24 31.46
CA ALA A 18 63.02 -8.10 32.67
C ALA A 18 61.64 -8.76 32.95
N HIS A 19 61.45 -10.10 32.98
CA HIS A 19 62.07 -11.23 33.72
C HIS A 19 61.45 -11.50 35.11
N ALA A 20 61.28 -12.74 35.62
CA ALA A 20 61.27 -14.10 35.02
C ALA A 20 60.89 -15.17 36.10
N THR A 21 60.32 -16.33 35.68
CA THR A 21 60.30 -17.65 36.40
C THR A 21 59.57 -17.70 37.77
N THR A 22 59.24 -18.83 38.43
CA THR A 22 59.63 -20.27 38.36
C THR A 22 58.44 -21.27 38.52
N GLU A 23 58.56 -22.47 37.91
CA GLU A 23 58.43 -23.88 38.45
C GLU A 23 57.27 -24.28 39.41
N GLU A 24 56.67 -25.50 39.42
CA GLU A 24 56.60 -26.71 38.55
C GLU A 24 55.17 -27.36 38.79
N GLY A 25 54.77 -28.59 38.45
CA GLY A 25 55.48 -29.74 37.89
C GLY A 25 54.78 -31.10 37.85
N HIS A 26 55.49 -32.10 37.29
CA HIS A 26 55.33 -33.58 37.38
C HIS A 26 53.97 -34.26 37.00
N SER A 27 53.89 -35.44 36.34
CA SER A 27 54.89 -36.25 35.60
C SER A 27 54.25 -37.43 34.81
N ASN A 28 54.98 -38.01 33.82
CA ASN A 28 54.85 -39.41 33.27
C ASN A 28 53.60 -39.78 32.41
N LYS A 29 53.64 -40.68 31.38
CA LYS A 29 54.74 -41.44 30.71
C LYS A 29 54.37 -42.05 29.31
N SER A 30 55.40 -42.28 28.49
CA SER A 30 55.63 -43.35 27.46
C SER A 30 54.72 -43.56 26.21
N ASN A 31 55.31 -43.37 25.00
CA ASN A 31 55.59 -44.33 23.89
C ASN A 31 54.55 -45.46 23.52
N MET A 32 54.34 -45.96 22.29
CA MET A 32 55.26 -46.12 21.12
C MET A 32 54.55 -46.64 19.81
N HIS A 33 55.06 -46.25 18.63
CA HIS A 33 55.19 -46.98 17.32
C HIS A 33 54.09 -47.79 16.56
N LEU A 34 54.09 -47.57 15.22
CA LEU A 34 53.96 -48.52 14.06
C LEU A 34 52.59 -48.98 13.47
N THR A 35 52.24 -48.37 12.33
CA THR A 35 51.99 -48.96 10.97
C THR A 35 51.41 -50.39 10.79
N ALA A 36 50.27 -50.53 10.07
CA ALA A 36 50.16 -51.26 8.76
C ALA A 36 48.73 -51.69 8.27
N ILE A 37 48.43 -51.40 6.98
CA ILE A 37 47.85 -52.29 5.93
C ILE A 37 46.47 -53.00 6.11
N ARG A 38 45.49 -52.51 5.31
CA ARG A 38 44.44 -53.19 4.46
C ARG A 38 43.46 -54.28 4.99
N THR A 39 42.34 -54.37 4.25
CA THR A 39 41.49 -55.56 3.94
C THR A 39 40.65 -56.21 5.05
N LEU A 40 39.51 -56.89 4.81
CA LEU A 40 38.40 -56.80 3.83
C LEU A 40 37.33 -57.86 4.25
N THR A 41 36.04 -57.72 3.83
CA THR A 41 35.00 -58.81 3.87
C THR A 41 34.66 -59.42 5.25
N SER A 42 33.71 -60.37 5.46
CA SER A 42 32.30 -60.62 5.01
C SER A 42 31.78 -61.88 5.80
N SER A 43 30.54 -62.40 5.80
CA SER A 43 29.17 -61.97 5.41
C SER A 43 28.14 -63.01 5.93
N SER A 44 26.99 -62.59 6.48
CA SER A 44 25.80 -63.43 6.74
C SER A 44 24.51 -62.67 6.35
N MET A 45 23.61 -63.16 5.48
CA MET A 45 22.73 -64.36 5.52
C MET A 45 21.43 -64.11 6.35
N ILE A 46 20.20 -64.48 5.92
CA ILE A 46 19.76 -65.21 4.71
C ILE A 46 18.25 -65.00 4.38
N GLN A 47 17.85 -65.13 3.08
CA GLN A 47 16.49 -65.43 2.53
C GLN A 47 15.29 -64.49 2.86
N SER A 48 14.25 -64.30 2.04
CA SER A 48 13.87 -64.67 0.65
C SER A 48 12.71 -63.71 0.20
N VAL A 49 12.00 -63.75 -0.94
CA VAL A 49 11.78 -64.69 -2.08
C VAL A 49 11.76 -63.90 -3.41
N ILE A 50 11.94 -64.56 -4.56
CA ILE A 50 12.04 -64.01 -5.94
C ILE A 50 11.25 -64.93 -6.90
N PRO A 51 10.50 -64.44 -7.92
CA PRO A 51 10.97 -64.64 -9.32
C PRO A 51 10.52 -63.63 -10.42
N LEU A 52 11.54 -63.03 -11.09
CA LEU A 52 11.71 -62.91 -12.57
C LEU A 52 10.72 -62.03 -13.39
N TYR A 53 11.02 -61.50 -14.59
CA TYR A 53 12.06 -61.73 -15.63
C TYR A 53 12.74 -60.39 -16.05
N ARG A 54 14.07 -60.27 -16.25
CA ARG A 54 14.91 -60.52 -17.48
C ARG A 54 14.56 -59.67 -18.72
N TRP A 55 15.49 -59.09 -19.51
CA TRP A 55 16.95 -58.80 -19.39
C TRP A 55 17.41 -57.80 -20.50
N TYR A 56 18.68 -57.36 -20.46
CA TYR A 56 19.47 -56.46 -21.38
C TYR A 56 19.45 -56.77 -22.92
N PRO A 57 20.11 -55.97 -23.84
CA PRO A 57 20.76 -54.62 -23.77
C PRO A 57 20.48 -53.66 -25.01
N VAL A 58 21.22 -52.52 -25.12
CA VAL A 58 21.89 -51.95 -26.35
C VAL A 58 21.71 -50.42 -26.63
N ARG A 59 22.86 -49.71 -26.72
CA ARG A 59 23.27 -48.46 -27.44
C ARG A 59 22.27 -47.33 -27.80
N ALA A 60 22.70 -46.11 -27.46
CA ALA A 60 22.39 -44.81 -28.11
C ALA A 60 22.83 -44.78 -29.61
N PRO A 61 22.39 -43.83 -30.50
CA PRO A 61 22.30 -42.39 -30.22
C PRO A 61 21.22 -41.56 -30.99
N SER A 62 21.42 -40.23 -30.95
CA SER A 62 20.80 -39.15 -31.74
C SER A 62 19.53 -38.49 -31.19
N GLN A 63 19.45 -37.17 -31.37
CA GLN A 63 18.36 -36.30 -30.94
C GLN A 63 17.42 -36.01 -32.13
N GLN A 64 16.11 -36.18 -31.95
CA GLN A 64 15.09 -35.45 -32.70
C GLN A 64 13.77 -35.42 -31.90
N SER A 65 12.98 -34.36 -32.10
CA SER A 65 11.67 -34.12 -31.46
C SER A 65 10.58 -35.07 -32.00
N PRO A 66 9.65 -35.53 -31.13
CA PRO A 66 8.32 -34.89 -31.02
C PRO A 66 7.90 -34.73 -29.53
N CYS A 67 6.72 -34.25 -29.11
CA CYS A 67 5.44 -33.92 -29.75
C CYS A 67 4.99 -32.50 -29.29
N TYR A 68 4.18 -31.69 -29.99
CA TYR A 68 2.80 -31.88 -30.44
C TYR A 68 1.81 -32.35 -29.35
N ALA A 69 0.95 -31.42 -28.90
CA ALA A 69 -0.29 -31.71 -28.19
C ALA A 69 -1.39 -30.80 -28.77
N THR A 70 -2.42 -31.39 -29.35
CA THR A 70 -3.44 -30.68 -30.15
C THR A 70 -4.62 -30.25 -29.28
N VAL A 71 -4.82 -28.94 -29.11
CA VAL A 71 -5.99 -28.40 -28.41
C VAL A 71 -7.22 -28.48 -29.32
N TYR A 72 -8.15 -29.39 -29.00
CA TYR A 72 -9.45 -29.48 -29.68
C TYR A 72 -10.45 -28.51 -29.06
N ASN A 73 -10.76 -27.42 -29.78
CA ASN A 73 -11.93 -26.60 -29.48
C ASN A 73 -13.22 -27.39 -29.71
N ARG A 74 -14.08 -27.50 -28.69
CA ARG A 74 -15.54 -27.63 -28.85
C ARG A 74 -16.23 -26.81 -27.75
N PRO A 75 -17.28 -26.02 -28.08
CA PRO A 75 -18.06 -25.31 -27.08
C PRO A 75 -18.97 -26.29 -26.33
N VAL A 76 -18.92 -26.27 -25.00
CA VAL A 76 -19.93 -26.95 -24.17
C VAL A 76 -21.11 -26.00 -24.00
N VAL A 77 -22.18 -26.25 -24.75
CA VAL A 77 -23.46 -25.57 -24.54
C VAL A 77 -24.15 -26.19 -23.33
N LEU A 78 -23.99 -25.57 -22.17
CA LEU A 78 -24.79 -25.88 -20.98
C LEU A 78 -26.20 -25.29 -21.17
N THR A 79 -27.20 -26.16 -21.21
CA THR A 79 -28.64 -25.80 -21.25
C THR A 79 -29.21 -25.69 -19.83
N ASP A 80 -30.38 -25.06 -19.69
CA ASP A 80 -30.89 -24.40 -18.46
C ASP A 80 -31.11 -25.27 -17.20
N ASN A 81 -30.84 -26.58 -17.23
CA ASN A 81 -31.27 -27.52 -16.19
C ASN A 81 -30.30 -27.76 -15.02
N ILE A 82 -29.17 -27.05 -14.92
CA ILE A 82 -28.28 -27.11 -13.73
C ILE A 82 -28.63 -26.05 -12.67
N TRP A 83 -29.40 -25.01 -13.03
CA TRP A 83 -29.72 -23.92 -12.08
C TRP A 83 -30.71 -24.31 -10.96
N ARG A 84 -31.45 -25.42 -11.10
CA ARG A 84 -32.54 -25.80 -10.18
C ARG A 84 -32.16 -26.60 -8.94
N VAL A 85 -30.87 -26.89 -8.72
CA VAL A 85 -30.38 -27.66 -7.55
C VAL A 85 -29.64 -26.80 -6.53
N TYR A 86 -29.17 -25.60 -6.91
CA TYR A 86 -28.42 -24.69 -6.04
C TYR A 86 -29.19 -23.46 -5.53
N SER A 87 -30.43 -23.25 -5.98
CA SER A 87 -31.21 -22.03 -5.70
C SER A 87 -32.13 -22.13 -4.47
N ALA A 88 -31.72 -22.85 -3.41
CA ALA A 88 -32.61 -23.25 -2.32
C ALA A 88 -32.08 -23.00 -0.89
N LYS A 89 -30.95 -22.29 -0.71
CA LYS A 89 -30.28 -22.16 0.61
C LYS A 89 -29.91 -20.76 1.07
N TYR A 90 -30.24 -19.73 0.28
CA TYR A 90 -29.96 -18.33 0.62
C TYR A 90 -31.18 -17.43 0.40
N GLN A 91 -31.81 -17.05 1.51
CA GLN A 91 -32.55 -15.81 1.68
C GLN A 91 -32.25 -15.30 3.11
N ARG A 92 -32.50 -14.03 3.45
CA ARG A 92 -31.98 -13.37 4.67
C ARG A 92 -30.47 -13.07 4.57
N GLN A 93 -30.06 -12.62 3.40
CA GLN A 93 -28.84 -11.82 3.20
C GLN A 93 -29.21 -10.51 2.46
N ASP A 94 -30.33 -9.94 2.91
CA ASP A 94 -31.21 -9.04 2.16
C ASP A 94 -30.71 -7.57 2.17
N LYS A 95 -29.37 -7.43 2.10
CA LYS A 95 -28.60 -6.18 1.94
C LYS A 95 -27.30 -6.33 1.12
N ILE A 96 -26.94 -7.55 0.70
CA ILE A 96 -25.75 -7.85 -0.13
C ILE A 96 -26.12 -8.67 -1.38
N LEU A 97 -27.14 -9.54 -1.30
CA LEU A 97 -27.67 -10.25 -2.48
C LEU A 97 -28.34 -9.33 -3.52
N GLU A 98 -28.62 -8.08 -3.15
CA GLU A 98 -29.25 -7.09 -4.05
C GLU A 98 -28.35 -6.73 -5.26
N ASP A 99 -27.04 -7.00 -5.21
CA ASP A 99 -26.09 -6.81 -6.32
C ASP A 99 -25.93 -8.04 -7.25
N THR A 100 -26.33 -9.25 -6.84
CA THR A 100 -26.20 -10.46 -7.69
C THR A 100 -27.49 -10.83 -8.43
N GLU A 101 -28.66 -10.43 -7.94
CA GLU A 101 -29.90 -10.49 -8.74
C GLU A 101 -29.96 -9.43 -9.85
N VAL A 102 -28.95 -8.54 -9.92
CA VAL A 102 -28.78 -7.49 -10.95
C VAL A 102 -28.57 -8.07 -12.35
N CYS A 103 -27.99 -9.26 -12.49
CA CYS A 103 -27.79 -9.84 -13.83
C CYS A 103 -29.00 -10.64 -14.36
N SER A 104 -29.93 -11.07 -13.48
CA SER A 104 -31.03 -11.98 -13.85
C SER A 104 -32.36 -11.27 -14.09
N ARG A 105 -32.74 -10.27 -13.26
CA ARG A 105 -34.00 -9.53 -13.46
C ARG A 105 -33.92 -8.42 -14.51
N TYR A 106 -32.73 -7.94 -14.85
CA TYR A 106 -32.52 -6.67 -15.56
C TYR A 106 -32.68 -6.73 -17.08
N GLN A 107 -33.67 -7.48 -17.57
CA GLN A 107 -34.11 -7.42 -18.97
C GLN A 107 -35.08 -6.25 -19.25
N ARG A 108 -35.41 -5.42 -18.24
CA ARG A 108 -36.35 -4.30 -18.37
C ARG A 108 -35.86 -3.05 -17.62
N GLN A 109 -35.43 -2.06 -18.40
CA GLN A 109 -35.48 -0.61 -18.16
C GLN A 109 -35.11 -0.06 -16.76
N ASP A 110 -33.90 0.52 -16.71
CA ASP A 110 -33.63 1.91 -16.27
C ASP A 110 -32.84 2.19 -14.95
N ASN A 111 -31.87 3.10 -15.09
CA ASN A 111 -31.25 3.98 -14.06
C ASN A 111 -30.60 3.45 -12.75
N THR A 112 -30.18 2.18 -12.61
CA THR A 112 -29.40 1.76 -11.41
C THR A 112 -27.95 2.28 -11.36
N LEU A 113 -27.21 2.35 -12.49
CA LEU A 113 -25.80 2.79 -12.52
C LEU A 113 -25.59 4.20 -11.91
N SER A 114 -26.56 5.10 -12.13
CA SER A 114 -26.58 6.46 -11.58
C SER A 114 -26.58 6.49 -10.05
N LYS A 115 -27.19 5.50 -9.38
CA LYS A 115 -27.27 5.43 -7.91
C LYS A 115 -25.93 5.01 -7.28
N LEU A 116 -25.20 4.07 -7.90
CA LEU A 116 -23.86 3.67 -7.46
C LEU A 116 -22.87 4.84 -7.60
N ILE A 117 -22.88 5.52 -8.75
CA ILE A 117 -22.01 6.69 -9.00
C ILE A 117 -22.28 7.83 -8.00
N LYS A 118 -23.55 8.10 -7.66
CA LYS A 118 -23.92 9.04 -6.59
C LYS A 118 -23.45 8.64 -5.18
N ARG A 119 -23.20 7.36 -4.92
CA ARG A 119 -22.80 6.86 -3.59
C ARG A 119 -21.30 6.94 -3.33
N TYR A 120 -20.49 6.86 -4.39
CA TYR A 120 -19.02 6.90 -4.34
C TYR A 120 -18.42 8.22 -4.86
N SER A 121 -19.24 9.25 -5.08
CA SER A 121 -18.81 10.58 -5.56
C SER A 121 -17.97 10.55 -6.86
N MET A 122 -18.25 9.59 -7.75
CA MET A 122 -17.66 9.58 -9.09
C MET A 122 -18.35 10.64 -9.97
N PRO A 123 -17.65 11.27 -10.94
CA PRO A 123 -18.24 12.25 -11.85
C PRO A 123 -19.47 11.69 -12.58
N ALA A 124 -20.55 12.48 -12.66
CA ALA A 124 -21.86 12.00 -13.12
C ALA A 124 -21.86 11.67 -14.63
N GLU A 125 -20.97 12.30 -15.38
CA GLU A 125 -20.88 12.28 -16.84
C GLU A 125 -20.51 10.89 -17.37
N ILE A 126 -19.83 10.08 -16.56
CA ILE A 126 -19.50 8.67 -16.83
C ILE A 126 -20.78 7.83 -17.09
N THR A 127 -21.96 8.29 -16.67
CA THR A 127 -23.22 7.58 -16.96
C THR A 127 -23.71 7.69 -18.41
N THR A 128 -23.22 8.66 -19.20
CA THR A 128 -23.86 9.03 -20.47
C THR A 128 -23.44 8.13 -21.63
N ASP A 129 -22.15 8.12 -21.96
CA ASP A 129 -21.59 7.34 -23.09
C ASP A 129 -21.78 5.83 -22.94
N TYR A 130 -21.78 5.35 -21.70
CA TYR A 130 -21.87 3.93 -21.37
C TYR A 130 -23.26 3.33 -21.69
N ARG A 131 -24.26 4.17 -22.01
CA ARG A 131 -25.59 3.73 -22.47
C ARG A 131 -25.60 3.12 -23.87
N GLU A 132 -24.59 3.39 -24.72
CA GLU A 132 -24.49 2.79 -26.05
C GLU A 132 -23.75 1.43 -26.06
N LEU A 133 -23.17 1.01 -24.92
CA LEU A 133 -22.53 -0.30 -24.81
C LEU A 133 -23.58 -1.41 -24.96
N SER A 134 -23.47 -2.18 -26.05
CA SER A 134 -24.47 -3.19 -26.41
C SER A 134 -24.75 -4.19 -25.28
N PRO A 135 -25.94 -4.81 -25.22
CA PRO A 135 -26.23 -5.89 -24.27
C PRO A 135 -25.29 -7.11 -24.39
N ARG A 136 -24.55 -7.25 -25.50
CA ARG A 136 -23.46 -8.23 -25.62
C ARG A 136 -22.20 -7.77 -24.89
N THR A 137 -21.83 -6.49 -25.04
CA THR A 137 -20.72 -5.85 -24.33
C THR A 137 -20.93 -5.93 -22.82
N ILE A 138 -22.13 -5.60 -22.36
CA ILE A 138 -22.53 -5.75 -20.95
C ILE A 138 -22.41 -7.22 -20.53
N ARG A 139 -22.94 -8.18 -21.29
CA ARG A 139 -22.80 -9.62 -20.97
C ARG A 139 -21.34 -10.13 -20.93
N SER A 140 -20.42 -9.58 -21.74
CA SER A 140 -18.99 -9.89 -21.61
C SER A 140 -18.33 -9.23 -20.40
N LEU A 141 -18.85 -8.09 -19.93
CA LEU A 141 -18.42 -7.43 -18.70
C LEU A 141 -19.10 -8.02 -17.44
N CYS A 142 -20.21 -8.76 -17.58
CA CYS A 142 -20.85 -9.51 -16.48
C CYS A 142 -20.02 -10.71 -15.97
N ILE A 143 -18.81 -10.94 -16.50
CA ILE A 143 -17.83 -11.89 -15.94
C ILE A 143 -16.83 -11.15 -15.00
N LEU A 144 -17.15 -9.93 -14.59
CA LEU A 144 -16.39 -9.15 -13.63
C LEU A 144 -17.07 -9.18 -12.26
N SER A 145 -16.37 -9.74 -11.27
CA SER A 145 -16.69 -9.48 -9.88
C SER A 145 -16.42 -8.01 -9.55
N SER A 146 -17.16 -7.46 -8.59
CA SER A 146 -16.87 -6.15 -7.98
C SER A 146 -15.40 -6.06 -7.54
N VAL A 147 -14.86 -7.16 -7.00
CA VAL A 147 -13.44 -7.36 -6.67
C VAL A 147 -12.49 -7.03 -7.84
N LYS A 148 -12.76 -7.49 -9.07
CA LYS A 148 -11.91 -7.14 -10.24
C LYS A 148 -12.02 -5.67 -10.63
N VAL A 149 -13.20 -5.05 -10.48
CA VAL A 149 -13.42 -3.63 -10.81
C VAL A 149 -12.72 -2.72 -9.78
N CYS A 150 -12.95 -2.96 -8.50
CA CYS A 150 -12.28 -2.22 -7.41
C CYS A 150 -10.75 -2.42 -7.47
N GLY A 151 -10.30 -3.66 -7.69
CA GLY A 151 -8.89 -3.99 -7.86
C GLY A 151 -8.20 -3.30 -9.03
N GLN A 152 -8.93 -2.94 -10.10
CA GLN A 152 -8.39 -2.10 -11.16
C GLN A 152 -8.46 -0.60 -10.82
N LEU A 153 -9.56 -0.11 -10.23
CA LEU A 153 -9.75 1.31 -9.92
C LEU A 153 -8.82 1.84 -8.82
N PHE A 154 -8.66 1.08 -7.73
CA PHE A 154 -7.80 1.46 -6.61
C PHE A 154 -6.36 0.93 -6.75
N GLN A 155 -6.12 0.02 -7.71
CA GLN A 155 -4.92 -0.83 -7.85
C GLN A 155 -4.53 -1.64 -6.59
N SER A 156 -5.20 -1.47 -5.45
CA SER A 156 -4.76 -1.93 -4.14
C SER A 156 -4.87 -3.45 -3.96
N SER A 157 -4.08 -3.98 -3.02
CA SER A 157 -4.19 -5.38 -2.55
C SER A 157 -5.41 -5.58 -1.65
N ASP A 158 -5.91 -4.47 -1.11
CA ASP A 158 -6.77 -4.39 0.06
C ASP A 158 -8.25 -4.32 -0.38
N CYS A 159 -8.48 -4.35 -1.70
CA CYS A 159 -9.74 -4.77 -2.30
C CYS A 159 -9.90 -6.29 -2.11
N PHE A 160 -10.53 -6.69 -1.00
CA PHE A 160 -10.83 -8.08 -0.59
C PHE A 160 -10.79 -9.12 -1.72
N GLY A 161 -9.77 -9.98 -1.72
CA GLY A 161 -9.63 -11.09 -2.67
C GLY A 161 -9.08 -10.74 -4.07
N TYR A 162 -8.78 -9.48 -4.40
CA TYR A 162 -8.23 -9.14 -5.72
C TYR A 162 -6.77 -9.58 -5.89
N LYS A 163 -6.57 -10.63 -6.70
CA LYS A 163 -5.26 -11.01 -7.22
C LYS A 163 -5.22 -10.63 -8.71
N PRO A 164 -4.34 -9.71 -9.14
CA PRO A 164 -4.23 -9.32 -10.54
C PRO A 164 -3.76 -10.52 -11.38
N ASP A 165 -4.20 -10.61 -12.63
CA ASP A 165 -3.83 -11.71 -13.52
C ASP A 165 -2.31 -11.66 -13.81
N GLU A 166 -1.57 -12.66 -13.34
CA GLU A 166 -0.10 -12.66 -13.34
C GLU A 166 0.51 -13.16 -14.66
N TRP A 167 1.36 -12.34 -15.28
CA TRP A 167 2.04 -12.65 -16.54
C TRP A 167 3.43 -12.00 -16.63
N SER A 168 4.25 -12.46 -17.60
CA SER A 168 5.58 -11.90 -17.85
C SER A 168 5.98 -12.01 -19.33
N VAL A 169 6.93 -11.18 -19.76
CA VAL A 169 7.40 -11.09 -21.16
C VAL A 169 8.79 -11.71 -21.30
N ASP A 170 8.99 -12.56 -22.31
CA ASP A 170 10.29 -13.20 -22.58
C ASP A 170 11.34 -12.19 -23.06
N ILE A 171 12.34 -11.92 -22.21
CA ILE A 171 13.48 -11.03 -22.51
C ILE A 171 14.68 -11.87 -22.98
N PRO A 172 15.18 -11.70 -24.22
CA PRO A 172 16.31 -12.49 -24.71
C PRO A 172 17.61 -12.24 -23.93
N PRO A 173 18.28 -13.31 -23.44
CA PRO A 173 19.56 -13.18 -22.75
C PRO A 173 20.64 -12.64 -23.69
N ARG A 174 21.57 -11.84 -23.15
CA ARG A 174 22.65 -11.24 -23.93
C ARG A 174 23.69 -12.30 -24.31
N ARG A 175 23.77 -12.67 -25.58
CA ARG A 175 25.01 -13.27 -26.12
C ARG A 175 26.11 -12.20 -26.05
N SER A 176 27.28 -12.55 -25.52
CA SER A 176 28.37 -11.62 -25.27
C SER A 176 28.92 -11.00 -26.56
N LEU A 177 28.50 -9.77 -26.86
CA LEU A 177 29.14 -8.93 -27.86
C LEU A 177 30.47 -8.43 -27.26
N ALA A 178 31.56 -9.15 -27.54
CA ALA A 178 32.90 -8.78 -27.11
C ALA A 178 33.28 -7.40 -27.69
N GLY A 179 33.70 -6.48 -26.82
CA GLY A 179 34.05 -5.11 -27.17
C GLY A 179 33.27 -4.07 -26.38
N GLU A 180 33.64 -3.88 -25.11
CA GLU A 180 33.22 -2.70 -24.34
C GLU A 180 33.69 -1.43 -25.06
N GLN A 181 32.77 -0.52 -25.38
CA GLN A 181 33.16 0.78 -25.91
C GLN A 181 33.75 1.63 -24.78
N LYS A 182 34.97 2.15 -24.98
CA LYS A 182 35.56 3.13 -24.07
C LYS A 182 34.59 4.31 -23.88
N PRO A 183 34.45 4.86 -22.66
CA PRO A 183 33.54 5.96 -22.40
C PRO A 183 33.85 7.14 -23.33
N VAL A 184 32.88 7.54 -24.14
CA VAL A 184 33.01 8.68 -25.05
C VAL A 184 33.07 9.95 -24.21
N HIS A 185 34.21 10.64 -24.23
CA HIS A 185 34.36 11.95 -23.58
C HIS A 185 33.30 12.94 -24.11
N GLN A 186 32.79 13.78 -23.21
CA GLN A 186 31.80 14.81 -23.54
C GLN A 186 32.24 15.63 -24.77
N SER A 187 31.35 15.71 -25.75
CA SER A 187 31.65 16.35 -27.03
C SER A 187 31.66 17.88 -26.91
N ARG A 188 32.64 18.53 -27.54
CA ARG A 188 32.63 20.00 -27.77
C ARG A 188 31.70 20.42 -28.93
N SER A 189 30.89 19.51 -29.47
CA SER A 189 29.89 19.84 -30.51
C SER A 189 28.66 20.51 -29.88
N LYS A 190 28.11 21.52 -30.56
CA LYS A 190 26.82 22.12 -30.19
C LYS A 190 25.75 21.02 -30.01
N PRO A 191 25.00 21.00 -28.89
CA PRO A 191 23.87 20.09 -28.72
C PRO A 191 22.79 20.33 -29.79
N LEU A 192 21.97 19.30 -30.02
CA LEU A 192 20.72 19.41 -30.77
C LEU A 192 19.66 20.06 -29.88
N THR A 193 18.72 20.80 -30.47
CA THR A 193 17.62 21.46 -29.73
C THR A 193 16.31 20.73 -30.00
N VAL A 194 15.69 20.16 -28.96
CA VAL A 194 14.46 19.35 -29.08
C VAL A 194 13.33 20.04 -28.33
N LEU A 195 12.23 20.32 -29.01
CA LEU A 195 11.02 20.81 -28.37
C LEU A 195 10.19 19.64 -27.84
N GLN A 196 9.62 19.77 -26.65
CA GLN A 196 8.50 18.94 -26.21
C GLN A 196 7.29 19.83 -25.91
N VAL A 197 6.15 19.44 -26.47
CA VAL A 197 4.81 19.92 -26.12
C VAL A 197 3.98 18.70 -25.73
N THR A 198 3.04 18.87 -24.82
CA THR A 198 2.13 17.82 -24.36
C THR A 198 0.86 18.45 -23.82
N ASP A 199 -0.21 17.67 -23.73
CA ASP A 199 -1.42 18.02 -23.00
C ASP A 199 -1.94 19.42 -23.42
N ILE A 200 -2.24 19.55 -24.72
CA ILE A 200 -2.72 20.80 -25.35
C ILE A 200 -4.17 21.05 -24.97
N HIS A 201 -5.00 20.00 -24.96
CA HIS A 201 -6.44 20.06 -24.70
C HIS A 201 -7.09 21.29 -25.36
N HIS A 202 -7.20 21.26 -26.69
CA HIS A 202 -7.82 22.37 -27.41
C HIS A 202 -9.34 22.29 -27.28
N ASP A 203 -9.90 23.26 -26.56
CA ASP A 203 -11.34 23.50 -26.45
C ASP A 203 -11.86 24.33 -27.65
N PRO A 204 -12.74 23.77 -28.52
CA PRO A 204 -13.32 24.48 -29.65
C PRO A 204 -14.58 25.30 -29.29
N LYS A 205 -15.10 25.18 -28.07
CA LYS A 205 -16.24 25.93 -27.52
C LYS A 205 -15.84 27.08 -26.58
N TYR A 206 -14.57 27.19 -26.20
CA TYR A 206 -14.04 28.23 -25.32
C TYR A 206 -14.52 29.64 -25.71
N ALA A 207 -14.88 30.45 -24.72
CA ALA A 207 -15.32 31.82 -24.90
C ALA A 207 -14.91 32.72 -23.74
N THR A 208 -14.06 33.70 -24.03
CA THR A 208 -13.69 34.82 -23.13
C THR A 208 -14.93 35.48 -22.53
N GLY A 209 -14.85 35.79 -21.24
CA GLY A 209 -15.94 36.39 -20.45
C GLY A 209 -16.99 35.41 -19.93
N THR A 210 -17.01 34.14 -20.35
CA THR A 210 -17.91 33.13 -19.76
C THR A 210 -17.42 32.66 -18.39
N ASN A 211 -18.28 31.99 -17.62
CA ASN A 211 -17.99 31.66 -16.22
C ASN A 211 -16.82 30.67 -16.07
N THR A 212 -15.83 31.02 -15.25
CA THR A 212 -14.68 30.15 -14.91
C THR A 212 -15.01 29.14 -13.81
N HIS A 213 -16.01 29.43 -12.98
CA HIS A 213 -16.43 28.62 -11.84
C HIS A 213 -17.91 28.22 -12.00
N CYS A 214 -18.13 27.31 -12.95
CA CYS A 214 -19.46 26.96 -13.46
C CYS A 214 -20.13 25.74 -12.81
N GLY A 215 -19.41 25.00 -11.96
CA GLY A 215 -19.90 23.79 -11.28
C GLY A 215 -19.69 22.48 -12.04
N GLU A 216 -19.55 22.57 -13.38
CA GLU A 216 -19.22 21.45 -14.27
C GLU A 216 -17.72 21.09 -14.23
N PRO A 217 -17.30 19.90 -14.71
CA PRO A 217 -15.88 19.51 -14.74
C PRO A 217 -14.97 20.36 -15.65
N LEU A 218 -15.53 21.04 -16.66
CA LEU A 218 -14.83 22.01 -17.51
C LEU A 218 -15.71 23.24 -17.76
N CYS A 219 -15.12 24.42 -17.60
CA CYS A 219 -15.80 25.71 -17.68
C CYS A 219 -15.24 26.59 -18.82
N CYS A 220 -15.51 27.91 -18.81
CA CYS A 220 -15.12 28.86 -19.87
C CYS A 220 -15.69 28.59 -21.28
N ARG A 221 -16.80 27.84 -21.39
CA ARG A 221 -17.42 27.49 -22.68
C ARG A 221 -18.71 28.30 -22.90
N LYS A 222 -19.14 28.41 -24.16
CA LYS A 222 -20.40 29.08 -24.53
C LYS A 222 -21.65 28.47 -23.90
N ASP A 223 -21.58 27.21 -23.50
CA ASP A 223 -22.60 26.44 -22.79
C ASP A 223 -22.38 26.34 -21.27
N SER A 224 -21.36 27.02 -20.71
CA SER A 224 -21.16 27.08 -19.24
C SER A 224 -22.21 27.96 -18.55
N PRO A 225 -22.82 27.50 -17.43
CA PRO A 225 -23.74 28.29 -16.62
C PRO A 225 -23.23 29.69 -16.23
N ALA A 226 -24.09 30.70 -16.33
CA ALA A 226 -23.76 32.09 -15.99
C ALA A 226 -23.31 32.25 -14.53
N SER A 227 -22.31 33.11 -14.29
CA SER A 227 -21.75 33.30 -12.95
C SER A 227 -22.66 34.17 -12.08
N GLN A 228 -22.76 33.82 -10.79
CA GLN A 228 -23.36 34.68 -9.76
C GLN A 228 -22.31 35.56 -9.04
N ILE A 229 -21.05 35.51 -9.48
CA ILE A 229 -19.92 36.20 -8.85
C ILE A 229 -19.32 37.20 -9.84
N GLU A 230 -19.24 38.47 -9.43
CA GLU A 230 -18.59 39.51 -10.25
C GLU A 230 -17.10 39.21 -10.47
N ASN A 231 -16.61 39.49 -11.68
CA ASN A 231 -15.23 39.28 -12.15
C ASN A 231 -14.77 37.81 -12.39
N ASN A 232 -15.63 36.80 -12.25
CA ASN A 232 -15.31 35.40 -12.62
C ASN A 232 -15.45 35.09 -14.13
N GLY A 233 -15.01 36.02 -14.98
CA GLY A 233 -15.07 35.89 -16.45
C GLY A 233 -13.78 35.32 -17.04
N ALA A 234 -13.91 34.36 -17.95
CA ALA A 234 -12.80 33.68 -18.62
C ALA A 234 -11.86 34.65 -19.35
N GLY A 235 -10.55 34.39 -19.27
CA GLY A 235 -9.53 35.21 -19.92
C GLY A 235 -9.59 35.23 -21.44
N TYR A 236 -8.73 36.03 -22.06
CA TYR A 236 -8.54 35.98 -23.51
C TYR A 236 -7.58 34.86 -23.92
N TRP A 237 -6.51 34.65 -23.14
CA TRP A 237 -5.50 33.64 -23.46
C TRP A 237 -5.88 32.26 -22.90
N ASN A 238 -6.23 32.19 -21.61
CA ASN A 238 -7.00 31.10 -21.00
C ASN A 238 -7.44 31.52 -19.56
N ASP A 239 -7.96 30.59 -18.75
CA ASP A 239 -8.13 30.68 -17.29
C ASP A 239 -7.57 29.41 -16.60
N TYR A 240 -7.24 29.47 -15.31
CA TYR A 240 -6.69 28.35 -14.55
C TYR A 240 -7.65 27.16 -14.34
N GLN A 241 -8.95 27.31 -14.59
CA GLN A 241 -9.94 26.22 -14.53
C GLN A 241 -10.33 25.65 -15.92
N CYS A 242 -9.61 26.02 -16.99
CA CYS A 242 -10.12 25.84 -18.36
C CYS A 242 -9.06 25.43 -19.42
N ASP A 243 -9.55 24.91 -20.54
CA ASP A 243 -8.75 24.36 -21.64
C ASP A 243 -8.49 25.38 -22.78
N LEU A 244 -7.54 25.08 -23.66
CA LEU A 244 -6.95 26.11 -24.55
C LEU A 244 -7.84 26.48 -25.75
N PRO A 245 -8.17 27.77 -25.95
CA PRO A 245 -8.75 28.23 -27.21
C PRO A 245 -7.71 28.19 -28.34
N PHE A 246 -8.18 28.01 -29.58
CA PHE A 246 -7.29 27.75 -30.72
C PHE A 246 -6.25 28.84 -30.99
N HIS A 247 -6.60 30.11 -30.79
CA HIS A 247 -5.67 31.22 -31.01
C HIS A 247 -4.49 31.20 -30.04
N SER A 248 -4.68 30.69 -28.82
CA SER A 248 -3.60 30.50 -27.86
C SER A 248 -2.66 29.36 -28.27
N VAL A 249 -3.18 28.29 -28.89
CA VAL A 249 -2.37 27.20 -29.45
C VAL A 249 -1.55 27.68 -30.66
N ASP A 250 -2.18 28.39 -31.62
CA ASP A 250 -1.49 28.98 -32.78
C ASP A 250 -0.43 30.00 -32.35
N LYS A 251 -0.75 30.85 -31.36
CA LYS A 251 0.20 31.85 -30.84
C LYS A 251 1.36 31.20 -30.10
N MET A 252 1.10 30.24 -29.21
CA MET A 252 2.14 29.47 -28.49
C MET A 252 3.16 28.86 -29.46
N LEU A 253 2.69 28.11 -30.46
CA LEU A 253 3.59 27.43 -31.40
C LEU A 253 4.36 28.43 -32.29
N ARG A 254 3.82 29.62 -32.55
CA ARG A 254 4.53 30.71 -33.24
C ARG A 254 5.61 31.36 -32.38
N GLU A 255 5.32 31.67 -31.12
CA GLU A 255 6.32 32.25 -30.20
C GLU A 255 7.45 31.25 -29.91
N ILE A 256 7.15 29.95 -29.79
CA ILE A 256 8.17 28.91 -29.65
C ILE A 256 9.16 28.92 -30.82
N VAL A 257 8.71 29.07 -32.06
CA VAL A 257 9.58 29.14 -33.24
C VAL A 257 10.30 30.50 -33.36
N HIS A 258 9.74 31.57 -32.79
CA HIS A 258 10.39 32.88 -32.73
C HIS A 258 11.57 32.89 -31.73
N GLU A 259 11.35 32.39 -30.51
CA GLU A 259 12.37 32.29 -29.46
C GLU A 259 13.41 31.19 -29.77
N HIS A 260 12.97 30.06 -30.36
CA HIS A 260 13.82 28.89 -30.63
C HIS A 260 13.90 28.55 -32.13
N PRO A 261 14.49 29.41 -32.99
CA PRO A 261 14.51 29.23 -34.45
C PRO A 261 15.41 28.08 -34.95
N ASN A 262 15.92 27.22 -34.06
CA ASN A 262 16.88 26.14 -34.36
C ASN A 262 16.46 24.79 -33.76
N ILE A 263 15.16 24.48 -33.72
CA ILE A 263 14.65 23.17 -33.27
C ILE A 263 14.95 22.08 -34.32
N ASP A 264 15.72 21.06 -33.91
CA ASP A 264 16.09 19.89 -34.72
C ASP A 264 14.91 18.94 -34.97
N TYR A 265 14.06 18.74 -33.96
CA TYR A 265 12.84 17.93 -34.00
C TYR A 265 11.93 18.22 -32.79
N VAL A 266 10.66 17.83 -32.89
CA VAL A 266 9.62 18.07 -31.88
C VAL A 266 9.04 16.75 -31.37
N TYR A 267 8.75 16.68 -30.07
CA TYR A 267 7.93 15.65 -29.44
C TYR A 267 6.56 16.25 -29.08
N MET A 268 5.49 15.52 -29.40
CA MET A 268 4.12 15.88 -29.03
C MET A 268 3.46 14.68 -28.32
N THR A 269 3.49 14.67 -26.98
CA THR A 269 3.19 13.47 -26.17
C THR A 269 1.72 13.27 -25.81
N GLY A 270 0.80 13.57 -26.75
CA GLY A 270 -0.64 13.26 -26.65
C GLY A 270 -1.52 14.36 -26.07
N ASP A 271 -2.80 14.06 -25.92
CA ASP A 271 -3.85 14.88 -25.32
C ASP A 271 -4.06 16.24 -26.01
N ILE A 272 -4.66 16.16 -27.19
CA ILE A 272 -5.05 17.27 -28.07
C ILE A 272 -6.51 17.68 -27.84
N VAL A 273 -7.35 16.78 -27.32
CA VAL A 273 -8.82 16.98 -27.11
C VAL A 273 -9.11 17.47 -25.69
N ASP A 274 -10.14 18.31 -25.53
CA ASP A 274 -10.51 18.94 -24.25
C ASP A 274 -11.06 17.97 -23.17
N HIS A 275 -11.29 18.49 -21.96
CA HIS A 275 -11.88 17.78 -20.83
C HIS A 275 -13.42 17.72 -20.82
N ALA A 276 -14.12 18.23 -21.84
CA ALA A 276 -15.58 18.10 -21.95
C ALA A 276 -15.98 16.73 -22.52
N ILE A 277 -15.57 15.68 -21.82
CA ILE A 277 -15.67 14.27 -22.24
C ILE A 277 -17.08 13.87 -22.69
N TRP A 278 -18.11 14.42 -22.03
CA TRP A 278 -19.55 14.23 -22.30
C TRP A 278 -20.06 14.88 -23.60
N GLN A 279 -19.17 15.49 -24.38
CA GLN A 279 -19.44 16.08 -25.68
C GLN A 279 -18.47 15.55 -26.78
N THR A 280 -17.73 14.48 -26.48
CA THR A 280 -16.81 13.84 -27.43
C THR A 280 -17.52 12.88 -28.39
N SER A 281 -16.87 12.59 -29.51
CA SER A 281 -17.30 11.66 -30.54
C SER A 281 -16.11 11.40 -31.48
N PRO A 282 -16.08 10.28 -32.23
CA PRO A 282 -15.10 10.09 -33.29
C PRO A 282 -15.02 11.28 -34.25
N GLU A 283 -16.16 11.87 -34.62
CA GLU A 283 -16.27 13.01 -35.54
C GLU A 283 -15.81 14.34 -34.95
N SER A 284 -16.01 14.60 -33.65
CA SER A 284 -15.51 15.81 -32.99
C SER A 284 -14.01 15.71 -32.75
N ASN A 285 -13.56 14.59 -32.17
CA ASN A 285 -12.16 14.36 -31.84
C ASN A 285 -11.31 14.37 -33.11
N SER A 286 -11.79 13.72 -34.19
CA SER A 286 -11.13 13.78 -35.50
C SER A 286 -10.91 15.21 -36.02
N LYS A 287 -11.85 16.14 -35.79
CA LYS A 287 -11.73 17.55 -36.22
C LYS A 287 -10.68 18.28 -35.40
N VAL A 288 -10.71 18.16 -34.07
CA VAL A 288 -9.76 18.83 -33.15
C VAL A 288 -8.34 18.31 -33.39
N ILE A 289 -8.15 16.99 -33.46
CA ILE A 289 -6.87 16.33 -33.79
C ILE A 289 -6.37 16.80 -35.16
N THR A 290 -7.20 16.77 -36.19
CA THR A 290 -6.84 17.27 -37.54
C THR A 290 -6.42 18.74 -37.53
N GLN A 291 -7.15 19.59 -36.82
CA GLN A 291 -6.92 21.04 -36.78
C GLN A 291 -5.59 21.38 -36.10
N VAL A 292 -5.30 20.77 -34.95
CA VAL A 292 -4.04 20.97 -34.23
C VAL A 292 -2.86 20.32 -34.97
N THR A 293 -3.00 19.10 -35.51
CA THR A 293 -1.90 18.48 -36.27
C THR A 293 -1.58 19.24 -37.57
N LYS A 294 -2.58 19.79 -38.28
CA LYS A 294 -2.34 20.68 -39.44
C LYS A 294 -1.69 22.01 -39.04
N LEU A 295 -1.95 22.51 -37.83
CA LEU A 295 -1.22 23.65 -37.27
C LEU A 295 0.26 23.28 -37.02
N PHE A 296 0.56 22.11 -36.45
CA PHE A 296 1.95 21.62 -36.37
C PHE A 296 2.61 21.49 -37.75
N GLN A 297 1.93 20.94 -38.77
CA GLN A 297 2.44 20.88 -40.15
C GLN A 297 2.74 22.27 -40.73
N LYS A 298 1.91 23.28 -40.43
CA LYS A 298 2.06 24.67 -40.87
C LYS A 298 3.22 25.40 -40.16
N VAL A 299 3.46 25.11 -38.89
CA VAL A 299 4.53 25.75 -38.07
C VAL A 299 5.87 25.03 -38.24
N PHE A 300 5.86 23.70 -38.38
CA PHE A 300 7.04 22.84 -38.53
C PHE A 300 7.06 22.09 -39.89
N PRO A 301 7.06 22.80 -41.05
CA PRO A 301 6.97 22.18 -42.37
C PRO A 301 8.24 21.42 -42.80
N LYS A 302 9.35 21.58 -42.07
CA LYS A 302 10.64 20.92 -42.32
C LYS A 302 11.23 20.22 -41.10
N THR A 303 10.78 20.57 -39.90
CA THR A 303 11.22 19.99 -38.63
C THR A 303 10.31 18.83 -38.30
N PRO A 304 10.81 17.60 -38.13
CA PRO A 304 9.94 16.45 -37.90
C PRO A 304 9.31 16.49 -36.51
N VAL A 305 8.00 16.22 -36.46
CA VAL A 305 7.22 16.12 -35.22
C VAL A 305 6.88 14.65 -34.98
N TYR A 306 7.20 14.17 -33.78
CA TYR A 306 6.95 12.80 -33.32
C TYR A 306 5.82 12.81 -32.29
N PHE A 307 4.63 12.44 -32.75
CA PHE A 307 3.42 12.34 -31.92
C PHE A 307 3.36 11.01 -31.17
N ALA A 308 2.77 11.04 -29.98
CA ALA A 308 2.18 9.89 -29.27
C ALA A 308 0.66 10.08 -29.12
N LEU A 309 -0.06 9.03 -28.74
CA LEU A 309 -1.47 9.13 -28.32
C LEU A 309 -1.56 9.26 -26.80
N GLY A 310 -2.34 10.21 -26.33
CA GLY A 310 -2.81 10.29 -24.95
C GLY A 310 -4.17 9.63 -24.76
N ASN A 311 -4.80 9.87 -23.61
CA ASN A 311 -6.04 9.22 -23.21
C ASN A 311 -7.31 10.03 -23.58
N HIS A 312 -7.19 11.31 -23.96
CA HIS A 312 -8.29 12.15 -24.48
C HIS A 312 -8.53 12.01 -25.99
N GLU A 313 -7.58 11.47 -26.77
CA GLU A 313 -7.78 11.21 -28.20
C GLU A 313 -9.01 10.33 -28.55
N PRO A 314 -9.26 9.16 -27.91
CA PRO A 314 -10.41 8.32 -28.22
C PRO A 314 -11.73 8.91 -27.71
N SER A 315 -12.84 8.39 -28.25
CA SER A 315 -14.17 8.60 -27.70
C SER A 315 -14.89 7.24 -27.65
N PRO A 316 -15.38 6.79 -26.48
CA PRO A 316 -15.24 7.44 -25.16
C PRO A 316 -13.78 7.53 -24.69
N ILE A 317 -13.52 8.49 -23.80
CA ILE A 317 -12.19 8.77 -23.21
C ILE A 317 -11.57 7.50 -22.56
N ASN A 318 -10.24 7.39 -22.56
CA ASN A 318 -9.44 6.29 -21.98
C ASN A 318 -9.59 4.91 -22.65
N LEU A 319 -10.64 4.66 -23.45
CA LEU A 319 -10.98 3.33 -23.93
C LEU A 319 -10.22 2.96 -25.22
N PHE A 320 -9.13 2.21 -25.05
CA PHE A 320 -8.39 1.59 -26.16
C PHE A 320 -8.69 0.08 -26.21
N PRO A 321 -9.70 -0.38 -26.97
CA PRO A 321 -10.04 -1.80 -27.11
C PRO A 321 -8.92 -2.58 -27.82
N PRO A 322 -8.57 -3.78 -27.32
CA PRO A 322 -7.65 -4.67 -28.03
C PRO A 322 -8.30 -5.21 -29.32
N GLN A 323 -7.50 -5.57 -30.33
CA GLN A 323 -8.00 -5.87 -31.68
C GLN A 323 -9.01 -7.04 -31.72
N GLU A 324 -8.91 -7.97 -30.78
CA GLU A 324 -9.71 -9.19 -30.70
C GLU A 324 -11.20 -8.92 -30.41
N VAL A 325 -11.55 -7.71 -29.93
CA VAL A 325 -12.96 -7.30 -29.68
C VAL A 325 -13.48 -6.24 -30.67
N TRP A 326 -12.69 -5.88 -31.70
CA TRP A 326 -13.07 -4.83 -32.64
C TRP A 326 -14.33 -5.16 -33.42
N SER A 327 -15.26 -4.20 -33.43
CA SER A 327 -16.50 -4.23 -34.21
C SER A 327 -16.96 -2.79 -34.48
N ASN A 328 -17.98 -2.61 -35.33
CA ASN A 328 -18.44 -1.31 -35.83
C ASN A 328 -18.65 -0.22 -34.74
N ASN A 329 -19.01 -0.61 -33.51
CA ASN A 329 -19.28 0.30 -32.39
C ASN A 329 -18.24 0.19 -31.25
N LEU A 330 -17.20 -0.64 -31.39
CA LEU A 330 -16.22 -0.95 -30.35
C LEU A 330 -14.80 -0.98 -30.95
N THR A 331 -14.35 0.14 -31.52
CA THR A 331 -13.05 0.22 -32.20
C THR A 331 -12.44 1.62 -32.13
N VAL A 332 -11.10 1.67 -32.08
CA VAL A 332 -10.29 2.89 -32.22
C VAL A 332 -9.52 2.92 -33.55
N GLU A 333 -9.88 2.05 -34.50
CA GLU A 333 -9.28 2.00 -35.85
C GLU A 333 -9.39 3.35 -36.57
N TRP A 334 -10.48 4.11 -36.36
CA TRP A 334 -10.66 5.45 -36.92
C TRP A 334 -9.54 6.42 -36.47
N LEU A 335 -9.16 6.37 -35.19
CA LEU A 335 -8.12 7.19 -34.59
C LEU A 335 -6.75 6.76 -35.11
N TYR A 336 -6.49 5.45 -35.14
CA TYR A 336 -5.21 4.91 -35.63
C TYR A 336 -4.97 5.23 -37.11
N LYS A 337 -6.00 5.14 -37.96
CA LYS A 337 -5.93 5.54 -39.37
C LYS A 337 -5.72 7.06 -39.52
N LEU A 338 -6.49 7.87 -38.80
CA LEU A 338 -6.33 9.32 -38.80
C LEU A 338 -4.92 9.76 -38.37
N SER A 339 -4.37 9.13 -37.34
CA SER A 339 -2.98 9.36 -36.90
C SER A 339 -1.96 8.93 -37.96
N ALA A 340 -2.13 7.77 -38.59
CA ALA A 340 -1.23 7.33 -39.66
C ALA A 340 -1.25 8.31 -40.85
N ASP A 341 -2.44 8.73 -41.30
CA ASP A 341 -2.61 9.71 -42.37
C ASP A 341 -1.98 11.07 -42.03
N LEU A 342 -2.28 11.64 -40.87
CA LEU A 342 -1.78 12.96 -40.46
C LEU A 342 -0.28 12.97 -40.16
N TRP A 343 0.27 11.89 -39.62
CA TRP A 343 1.69 11.82 -39.24
C TRP A 343 2.59 11.35 -40.40
N SER A 344 2.02 10.81 -41.48
CA SER A 344 2.74 10.46 -42.73
C SER A 344 3.59 11.61 -43.29
N HIS A 345 3.23 12.86 -43.01
CA HIS A 345 4.00 14.05 -43.39
C HIS A 345 5.43 14.07 -42.81
N TRP A 346 5.66 13.44 -41.65
CA TRP A 346 6.99 13.36 -41.00
C TRP A 346 7.53 11.93 -40.85
N LEU A 347 6.72 10.90 -41.08
CA LEU A 347 7.05 9.50 -40.78
C LEU A 347 7.20 8.64 -42.06
N PRO A 348 8.18 7.72 -42.10
CA PRO A 348 8.32 6.79 -43.23
C PRO A 348 7.22 5.71 -43.21
N GLN A 349 6.86 5.17 -44.38
CA GLN A 349 5.80 4.18 -44.55
C GLN A 349 5.90 2.98 -43.58
N ASN A 350 7.12 2.53 -43.25
CA ASN A 350 7.36 1.41 -42.34
C ASN A 350 7.03 1.70 -40.85
N SER A 351 6.68 2.94 -40.51
CA SER A 351 6.19 3.33 -39.18
C SER A 351 4.65 3.41 -39.15
N LEU A 352 4.01 3.61 -40.30
CA LEU A 352 2.55 3.80 -40.39
C LEU A 352 1.78 2.52 -40.04
N SER A 353 2.24 1.35 -40.52
CA SER A 353 1.53 0.09 -40.29
C SER A 353 1.44 -0.36 -38.82
N THR A 354 2.34 0.11 -37.94
CA THR A 354 2.21 -0.12 -36.48
C THR A 354 1.32 0.92 -35.81
N ILE A 355 1.21 2.14 -36.36
CA ILE A 355 0.23 3.14 -35.94
C ILE A 355 -1.18 2.61 -36.25
N GLU A 356 -1.43 2.21 -37.50
CA GLU A 356 -2.71 1.61 -37.95
C GLU A 356 -3.10 0.38 -37.11
N SER A 357 -2.12 -0.41 -36.65
CA SER A 357 -2.38 -1.58 -35.81
C SER A 357 -2.69 -1.24 -34.35
N GLY A 358 -1.95 -0.32 -33.73
CA GLY A 358 -1.95 -0.16 -32.26
C GLY A 358 -1.63 1.23 -31.72
N GLY A 359 -1.50 2.25 -32.56
CA GLY A 359 -1.13 3.61 -32.16
C GLY A 359 0.34 3.79 -31.73
N TYR A 360 1.19 2.78 -31.92
CA TYR A 360 2.61 2.79 -31.51
C TYR A 360 3.54 2.62 -32.72
N TYR A 361 4.78 3.11 -32.65
CA TYR A 361 5.73 2.97 -33.76
C TYR A 361 7.20 3.15 -33.37
N THR A 362 8.08 2.87 -34.33
CA THR A 362 9.49 3.27 -34.23
C THR A 362 9.99 3.80 -35.56
N THR A 363 10.88 4.79 -35.49
CA THR A 363 11.57 5.38 -36.66
C THR A 363 13.06 5.58 -36.35
N LEU A 364 13.90 5.50 -37.39
CA LEU A 364 15.34 5.77 -37.29
C LEU A 364 15.58 7.22 -37.72
N VAL A 365 15.78 8.11 -36.75
CA VAL A 365 15.83 9.57 -36.98
C VAL A 365 17.17 9.99 -37.58
N ARG A 366 18.28 9.44 -37.06
CA ARG A 366 19.65 9.67 -37.54
C ARG A 366 20.44 8.36 -37.44
N LYS A 367 21.61 8.29 -38.08
CA LYS A 367 22.49 7.11 -38.00
C LYS A 367 22.80 6.80 -36.51
N ASN A 368 22.53 5.56 -36.11
CA ASN A 368 22.65 5.07 -34.73
C ASN A 368 21.70 5.74 -33.71
N PHE A 369 20.60 6.38 -34.12
CA PHE A 369 19.60 6.95 -33.21
C PHE A 369 18.17 6.71 -33.66
N ARG A 370 17.37 6.17 -32.74
CA ARG A 370 16.00 5.69 -32.93
C ARG A 370 15.05 6.37 -31.95
N ILE A 371 13.85 6.68 -32.41
CA ILE A 371 12.71 6.96 -31.54
C ILE A 371 11.82 5.72 -31.50
N VAL A 372 11.32 5.41 -30.32
CA VAL A 372 10.24 4.45 -30.08
C VAL A 372 9.10 5.23 -29.43
N VAL A 373 7.91 5.17 -30.02
CA VAL A 373 6.70 5.74 -29.45
C VAL A 373 5.79 4.61 -29.03
N LEU A 374 5.33 4.67 -27.80
CA LEU A 374 4.39 3.74 -27.20
C LEU A 374 2.98 4.35 -27.23
N ASN A 375 1.98 3.49 -27.45
CA ASN A 375 0.63 3.79 -27.02
C ASN A 375 0.56 3.39 -25.55
N SER A 376 0.80 4.34 -24.64
CA SER A 376 0.83 4.11 -23.19
C SER A 376 -0.53 3.75 -22.61
N ASN A 377 -1.62 4.09 -23.29
CA ASN A 377 -2.98 3.98 -22.77
C ASN A 377 -3.46 2.53 -22.61
N ILE A 378 -2.74 1.55 -23.18
CA ILE A 378 -2.95 0.12 -22.92
C ILE A 378 -2.28 -0.38 -21.61
N CYS A 379 -1.63 0.49 -20.83
CA CYS A 379 -1.29 0.20 -19.43
C CYS A 379 -2.28 0.84 -18.45
N TYR A 380 -3.03 1.87 -18.88
CA TYR A 380 -3.67 2.84 -18.00
C TYR A 380 -4.79 2.21 -17.17
N PHE A 381 -4.82 2.42 -15.85
CA PHE A 381 -5.81 1.76 -15.01
C PHE A 381 -7.27 2.21 -15.29
N PHE A 382 -7.49 3.40 -15.86
CA PHE A 382 -8.81 3.81 -16.37
C PHE A 382 -9.18 3.25 -17.76
N ASN A 383 -8.28 2.55 -18.45
CA ASN A 383 -8.65 1.79 -19.64
C ASN A 383 -9.35 0.48 -19.22
N PHE A 384 -10.67 0.52 -19.13
CA PHE A 384 -11.47 -0.61 -18.64
C PHE A 384 -11.41 -1.86 -19.54
N TRP A 385 -10.83 -1.81 -20.74
CA TRP A 385 -10.55 -3.02 -21.52
C TRP A 385 -9.50 -3.95 -20.90
N LEU A 386 -8.70 -3.46 -19.94
CA LEU A 386 -7.80 -4.30 -19.14
C LEU A 386 -8.55 -5.27 -18.21
N LEU A 387 -9.82 -5.01 -17.90
CA LEU A 387 -10.71 -5.93 -17.20
C LEU A 387 -11.06 -7.17 -18.06
N TYR A 388 -11.09 -6.99 -19.39
CA TYR A 388 -11.30 -8.08 -20.35
C TYR A 388 -10.00 -8.86 -20.59
N ASN A 389 -8.89 -8.16 -20.85
CA ASN A 389 -7.57 -8.78 -20.96
C ASN A 389 -6.46 -7.76 -20.65
N SER A 390 -5.75 -7.98 -19.54
CA SER A 390 -4.61 -7.15 -19.10
C SER A 390 -3.26 -7.62 -19.64
N ARG A 391 -3.18 -8.78 -20.32
CA ARG A 391 -1.93 -9.45 -20.70
C ARG A 391 -1.35 -8.92 -22.01
N ASP A 392 -0.33 -8.07 -21.89
CA ASP A 392 0.40 -7.41 -23.00
C ASP A 392 -0.51 -7.04 -24.20
N PRO A 393 -1.48 -6.13 -24.03
CA PRO A 393 -2.48 -5.85 -25.08
C PRO A 393 -1.83 -5.45 -26.41
N GLY A 394 -2.28 -6.04 -27.52
CA GLY A 394 -1.67 -5.86 -28.84
C GLY A 394 -0.21 -6.38 -28.96
N GLY A 395 0.32 -7.05 -27.94
CA GLY A 395 1.70 -7.53 -27.88
C GLY A 395 2.75 -6.41 -27.81
N GLN A 396 2.41 -5.23 -27.28
CA GLN A 396 3.26 -4.03 -27.38
C GLN A 396 4.59 -4.15 -26.61
N LEU A 397 4.61 -4.74 -25.41
CA LEU A 397 5.84 -5.01 -24.68
C LEU A 397 6.67 -6.09 -25.37
N THR A 398 6.03 -7.13 -25.88
CA THR A 398 6.67 -8.17 -26.72
C THR A 398 7.27 -7.57 -28.01
N TRP A 399 6.64 -6.55 -28.60
CA TRP A 399 7.18 -5.75 -29.71
C TRP A 399 8.35 -4.87 -29.26
N LEU A 400 8.23 -4.18 -28.13
CA LEU A 400 9.28 -3.32 -27.56
C LEU A 400 10.57 -4.09 -27.31
N VAL A 401 10.50 -5.28 -26.72
CA VAL A 401 11.65 -6.19 -26.53
C VAL A 401 12.32 -6.51 -27.87
N LYS A 402 11.53 -6.78 -28.93
CA LYS A 402 12.04 -7.07 -30.29
C LYS A 402 12.68 -5.83 -30.92
N VAL A 403 12.18 -4.61 -30.65
CA VAL A 403 12.76 -3.35 -31.14
C VAL A 403 14.07 -3.01 -30.41
N LEU A 404 14.07 -3.01 -29.07
CA LEU A 404 15.27 -2.72 -28.27
C LEU A 404 16.38 -3.74 -28.50
N SER A 405 16.04 -5.03 -28.65
CA SER A 405 17.00 -6.08 -29.02
C SER A 405 17.59 -5.91 -30.42
N LYS A 406 16.91 -5.22 -31.35
CA LYS A 406 17.44 -4.84 -32.66
C LYS A 406 18.31 -3.59 -32.56
N ALA A 407 17.90 -2.60 -31.77
CA ALA A 407 18.66 -1.38 -31.51
C ALA A 407 20.03 -1.69 -30.87
N GLU A 408 20.06 -2.49 -29.80
CA GLU A 408 21.30 -2.93 -29.14
C GLU A 408 22.28 -3.58 -30.14
N LYS A 409 21.79 -4.55 -30.93
CA LYS A 409 22.60 -5.26 -31.93
C LYS A 409 23.17 -4.33 -33.01
N LYS A 410 22.45 -3.26 -33.36
CA LYS A 410 22.89 -2.23 -34.31
C LYS A 410 23.71 -1.11 -33.66
N LYS A 411 23.88 -1.10 -32.33
CA LYS A 411 24.48 0.00 -31.55
C LYS A 411 23.73 1.32 -31.75
N GLU A 412 22.41 1.24 -31.94
CA GLU A 412 21.50 2.39 -31.93
C GLU A 412 21.21 2.82 -30.48
N LYS A 413 21.13 4.13 -30.23
CA LYS A 413 20.54 4.70 -29.01
C LYS A 413 19.06 4.98 -29.21
N VAL A 414 18.28 4.96 -28.12
CA VAL A 414 16.82 5.07 -28.14
C VAL A 414 16.32 6.15 -27.18
N HIS A 415 15.46 7.05 -27.68
CA HIS A 415 14.49 7.75 -26.84
C HIS A 415 13.14 7.03 -26.92
N ILE A 416 12.47 6.89 -25.76
CA ILE A 416 11.10 6.38 -25.68
C ILE A 416 10.16 7.56 -25.41
N LEU A 417 9.07 7.65 -26.16
CA LEU A 417 7.95 8.55 -25.92
C LEU A 417 6.71 7.74 -25.53
N GLY A 418 5.92 8.27 -24.62
CA GLY A 418 4.54 7.88 -24.36
C GLY A 418 3.76 9.11 -23.90
N HIS A 419 2.48 8.94 -23.54
CA HIS A 419 1.73 9.97 -22.84
C HIS A 419 1.84 9.73 -21.32
N ILE A 420 1.19 8.68 -20.81
CA ILE A 420 1.36 8.20 -19.44
C ILE A 420 2.74 7.57 -19.26
N TYR A 421 3.43 7.82 -18.14
CA TYR A 421 4.72 7.21 -17.85
C TYR A 421 4.58 5.67 -17.71
N PRO A 422 5.20 4.85 -18.59
CA PRO A 422 4.91 3.41 -18.64
C PRO A 422 5.41 2.57 -17.44
N GLY A 423 6.12 3.18 -16.49
CA GLY A 423 6.51 2.60 -15.20
C GLY A 423 5.91 3.31 -13.99
N GLY A 424 4.96 4.23 -14.20
CA GLY A 424 4.33 5.00 -13.14
C GLY A 424 3.30 4.20 -12.33
N GLU A 425 2.62 4.91 -11.42
CA GLU A 425 1.49 4.41 -10.64
C GLU A 425 0.21 4.31 -11.50
N ASP A 426 0.10 5.16 -12.54
CA ASP A 426 -1.02 5.20 -13.51
C ASP A 426 -1.11 3.98 -14.42
N CYS A 427 -0.02 3.22 -14.56
CA CYS A 427 -0.04 1.93 -15.22
C CYS A 427 -0.43 0.82 -14.25
N GLN A 428 -1.27 -0.10 -14.72
CA GLN A 428 -1.62 -1.33 -14.03
C GLN A 428 -0.35 -2.07 -13.56
N HIS A 429 -0.36 -2.53 -12.30
CA HIS A 429 0.84 -2.99 -11.59
C HIS A 429 1.69 -4.02 -12.37
N VAL A 430 1.07 -5.03 -12.98
CA VAL A 430 1.78 -6.09 -13.71
C VAL A 430 2.42 -5.52 -14.98
N TRP A 431 1.70 -4.68 -15.73
CA TRP A 431 2.23 -4.01 -16.92
C TRP A 431 3.43 -3.11 -16.56
N SER A 432 3.28 -2.27 -15.54
CA SER A 432 4.33 -1.37 -15.00
C SER A 432 5.60 -2.16 -14.61
N ARG A 433 5.42 -3.29 -13.91
CA ARG A 433 6.48 -4.23 -13.54
C ARG A 433 7.18 -4.86 -14.74
N GLU A 434 6.43 -5.34 -15.75
CA GLU A 434 7.04 -5.93 -16.95
C GLU A 434 7.81 -4.89 -17.78
N PHE A 435 7.30 -3.66 -17.90
CA PHE A 435 8.05 -2.56 -18.50
C PHE A 435 9.38 -2.30 -17.77
N ARG A 436 9.36 -2.22 -16.43
CA ARG A 436 10.57 -2.04 -15.60
C ARG A 436 11.53 -3.22 -15.74
N LYS A 437 11.05 -4.47 -15.79
CA LYS A 437 11.88 -5.66 -16.10
C LYS A 437 12.55 -5.55 -17.46
N ILE A 438 11.84 -5.08 -18.49
CA ILE A 438 12.39 -4.88 -19.84
C ILE A 438 13.48 -3.81 -19.81
N MET A 439 13.23 -2.63 -19.20
CA MET A 439 14.25 -1.57 -19.05
C MET A 439 15.51 -2.08 -18.35
N ASN A 440 15.35 -2.91 -17.31
CA ASN A 440 16.43 -3.51 -16.52
C ASN A 440 17.06 -4.77 -17.15
N ARG A 441 16.44 -5.35 -18.19
CA ARG A 441 16.78 -6.64 -18.79
C ARG A 441 16.77 -7.84 -17.80
N GLN A 442 15.86 -7.85 -16.83
CA GLN A 442 15.80 -8.92 -15.83
C GLN A 442 15.12 -10.17 -16.39
N VAL A 443 15.86 -11.28 -16.52
CA VAL A 443 15.31 -12.60 -16.90
C VAL A 443 14.81 -13.33 -15.64
N LEU A 444 13.58 -13.84 -15.65
CA LEU A 444 13.04 -14.64 -14.55
C LEU A 444 13.81 -15.97 -14.41
N ARG A 445 14.18 -16.34 -13.16
CA ARG A 445 14.86 -17.61 -12.84
C ARG A 445 14.02 -18.87 -13.08
N HIS A 446 12.73 -18.74 -13.38
CA HIS A 446 11.76 -19.84 -13.37
C HIS A 446 12.08 -20.97 -14.38
N SER A 447 12.79 -20.66 -15.45
CA SER A 447 13.26 -21.62 -16.48
C SER A 447 14.59 -22.31 -16.14
N LEU A 448 15.30 -21.87 -15.09
CA LEU A 448 16.51 -22.53 -14.57
C LEU A 448 16.24 -23.42 -13.35
N GLY A 449 15.18 -23.18 -12.58
CA GLY A 449 14.85 -23.98 -11.39
C GLY A 449 14.80 -25.48 -11.67
N LYS A 450 14.10 -25.88 -12.75
CA LYS A 450 13.99 -27.28 -13.19
C LYS A 450 15.29 -27.91 -13.73
N CYS A 451 16.40 -27.17 -13.77
CA CYS A 451 17.74 -27.71 -14.02
C CYS A 451 18.62 -27.78 -12.76
N PHE A 452 18.18 -27.22 -11.63
CA PHE A 452 18.88 -27.30 -10.35
C PHE A 452 18.30 -28.39 -9.42
N ASP A 453 17.03 -28.78 -9.60
CA ASP A 453 16.40 -29.90 -8.88
C ASP A 453 17.06 -31.28 -9.16
N THR A 454 18.02 -31.35 -10.09
CA THR A 454 18.74 -32.57 -10.49
C THR A 454 20.25 -32.53 -10.22
N LEU A 455 20.75 -31.59 -9.40
CA LEU A 455 22.14 -31.55 -8.94
C LEU A 455 22.20 -31.50 -7.40
N SER A 456 22.81 -32.53 -6.80
CA SER A 456 22.92 -32.74 -5.36
C SER A 456 23.81 -31.71 -4.65
N VAL A 457 23.24 -30.56 -4.27
CA VAL A 457 23.93 -29.54 -3.44
C VAL A 457 24.31 -30.08 -2.04
N LEU A 458 23.73 -31.21 -1.62
CA LEU A 458 24.06 -31.92 -0.38
C LEU A 458 25.51 -32.44 -0.32
N GLU A 459 26.22 -32.60 -1.44
CA GLU A 459 27.59 -33.17 -1.45
C GLU A 459 28.72 -32.12 -1.43
N LEU A 460 28.40 -30.82 -1.29
CA LEU A 460 29.40 -29.73 -1.17
C LEU A 460 29.38 -29.01 0.18
N HIS A 461 28.59 -29.48 1.14
CA HIS A 461 28.29 -28.74 2.38
C HIS A 461 29.38 -28.81 3.47
N GLU A 462 30.35 -29.74 3.37
CA GLU A 462 31.35 -29.98 4.44
C GLU A 462 32.65 -29.16 4.35
N GLN A 463 32.96 -28.52 3.22
CA GLN A 463 34.29 -27.87 3.02
C GLN A 463 34.24 -26.42 2.46
N ALA A 464 33.06 -25.88 2.16
CA ALA A 464 32.93 -24.53 1.60
C ALA A 464 32.76 -23.46 2.69
N SER A 465 33.85 -22.75 3.05
CA SER A 465 33.76 -21.60 3.96
C SER A 465 32.76 -20.53 3.48
N ALA A 466 32.14 -19.79 4.40
CA ALA A 466 31.25 -18.67 4.06
C ALA A 466 31.92 -17.63 3.14
N SER A 467 33.25 -17.46 3.21
CA SER A 467 34.01 -16.60 2.31
C SER A 467 34.04 -17.13 0.86
N THR A 468 34.02 -18.45 0.68
CA THR A 468 33.96 -19.12 -0.63
C THR A 468 32.58 -18.94 -1.25
N LEU A 469 31.52 -19.15 -0.47
CA LEU A 469 30.13 -18.95 -0.92
C LEU A 469 29.88 -17.49 -1.32
N SER A 470 30.34 -16.53 -0.48
CA SER A 470 30.29 -15.09 -0.76
C SER A 470 31.06 -14.71 -2.03
N ARG A 471 32.28 -15.24 -2.23
CA ARG A 471 33.05 -15.04 -3.47
C ARG A 471 32.34 -15.61 -4.69
N TYR A 472 31.70 -16.78 -4.59
CA TYR A 472 30.99 -17.43 -5.70
C TYR A 472 29.71 -16.66 -6.08
N LEU A 473 28.88 -16.29 -5.10
CA LEU A 473 27.71 -15.41 -5.31
C LEU A 473 28.13 -14.06 -5.91
N SER A 474 29.20 -13.45 -5.40
CA SER A 474 29.76 -12.21 -5.92
C SER A 474 30.34 -12.36 -7.34
N PHE A 475 30.88 -13.53 -7.71
CA PHE A 475 31.34 -13.82 -9.07
C PHE A 475 30.15 -14.00 -10.04
N MET A 476 29.14 -14.78 -9.66
CA MET A 476 27.93 -14.99 -10.45
C MET A 476 27.16 -13.68 -10.67
N ASN A 477 27.01 -12.85 -9.64
CA ASN A 477 26.44 -11.52 -9.79
C ASN A 477 27.28 -10.66 -10.76
N ARG A 478 28.62 -10.65 -10.64
CA ARG A 478 29.51 -9.86 -11.52
C ARG A 478 29.48 -10.28 -13.01
N GLN A 479 29.08 -11.50 -13.34
CA GLN A 479 28.84 -11.94 -14.72
C GLN A 479 27.50 -11.38 -15.27
N VAL A 480 26.46 -11.26 -14.44
CA VAL A 480 25.13 -10.79 -14.83
C VAL A 480 25.03 -9.25 -14.84
N LEU A 481 25.71 -8.57 -13.92
CA LEU A 481 25.52 -7.15 -13.55
C LEU A 481 25.82 -6.08 -14.61
N ARG A 482 26.40 -6.39 -15.77
CA ARG A 482 27.04 -5.35 -16.62
C ARG A 482 26.17 -4.65 -17.67
N HIS A 483 25.02 -5.18 -18.11
CA HIS A 483 24.40 -4.72 -19.36
C HIS A 483 22.85 -4.70 -19.36
N SER A 484 22.30 -3.59 -18.87
CA SER A 484 20.86 -3.28 -18.85
C SER A 484 20.38 -2.75 -20.22
N LEU A 485 19.08 -2.75 -20.51
CA LEU A 485 18.57 -2.04 -21.69
C LEU A 485 18.57 -0.51 -21.49
N SER A 486 18.79 -0.02 -20.28
CA SER A 486 19.18 1.37 -19.99
C SER A 486 20.55 1.77 -20.54
N ASP A 487 21.35 0.84 -21.09
CA ASP A 487 22.52 1.19 -21.91
C ASP A 487 22.14 1.51 -23.37
N THR A 488 20.92 1.20 -23.79
CA THR A 488 20.37 1.41 -25.14
C THR A 488 19.36 2.56 -25.14
N VAL A 489 18.40 2.56 -24.21
CA VAL A 489 17.48 3.66 -23.94
C VAL A 489 18.22 4.72 -23.11
N THR A 490 18.18 6.00 -23.51
CA THR A 490 18.90 7.08 -22.82
C THR A 490 18.00 7.97 -21.96
N VAL A 491 16.78 8.27 -22.41
CA VAL A 491 15.74 9.02 -21.68
C VAL A 491 14.35 8.53 -22.12
N ILE A 492 13.37 8.59 -21.21
CA ILE A 492 11.93 8.44 -21.51
C ILE A 492 11.22 9.80 -21.36
N PHE A 493 10.29 10.13 -22.25
CA PHE A 493 9.49 11.35 -22.24
C PHE A 493 8.00 11.02 -22.12
N SER A 494 7.28 11.75 -21.26
CA SER A 494 5.85 11.60 -20.94
C SER A 494 5.15 12.95 -20.78
N GLY A 495 3.83 12.93 -20.58
CA GLY A 495 2.97 14.05 -20.19
C GLY A 495 1.96 13.57 -19.14
N HIS A 496 0.67 13.79 -19.38
CA HIS A 496 -0.47 13.29 -18.57
C HIS A 496 -0.67 13.93 -17.19
N SER A 497 0.39 14.16 -16.41
CA SER A 497 0.21 14.72 -15.05
C SER A 497 -0.13 16.21 -15.03
N HIS A 498 0.12 16.89 -16.15
CA HIS A 498 0.08 18.34 -16.34
C HIS A 498 1.09 19.12 -15.49
N LYS A 499 1.95 18.44 -14.71
CA LYS A 499 2.95 19.05 -13.81
C LYS A 499 4.37 18.90 -14.37
N ASP A 500 5.25 19.85 -14.08
CA ASP A 500 6.66 19.79 -14.50
C ASP A 500 7.45 18.86 -13.54
N GLN A 501 7.27 17.56 -13.74
CA GLN A 501 7.84 16.52 -12.89
C GLN A 501 8.86 15.64 -13.64
N PHE A 502 9.50 14.74 -12.90
CA PHE A 502 10.46 13.79 -13.44
C PHE A 502 10.58 12.59 -12.50
N HIS A 503 10.95 11.43 -13.05
CA HIS A 503 11.10 10.20 -12.29
C HIS A 503 12.50 9.59 -12.50
N LEU A 504 13.00 8.91 -11.47
CA LEU A 504 14.22 8.13 -11.48
C LEU A 504 13.89 6.65 -11.32
N GLN A 505 14.18 5.84 -12.34
CA GLN A 505 14.03 4.39 -12.23
C GLN A 505 15.28 3.77 -11.61
N TYR A 506 15.09 2.86 -10.66
CA TYR A 506 16.18 2.15 -9.98
C TYR A 506 16.44 0.76 -10.56
N SER A 507 17.66 0.26 -10.34
CA SER A 507 18.12 -1.03 -10.85
C SER A 507 17.56 -2.21 -10.05
N LEU A 508 16.89 -3.15 -10.74
CA LEU A 508 16.33 -4.37 -10.11
C LEU A 508 17.41 -5.34 -9.58
N THR A 509 18.69 -5.14 -9.91
CA THR A 509 19.82 -5.91 -9.37
C THR A 509 20.73 -5.10 -8.43
N GLU A 510 20.58 -3.78 -8.41
CA GLU A 510 21.31 -2.85 -7.55
C GLU A 510 20.32 -1.78 -7.04
N PRO A 511 19.42 -2.09 -6.09
CA PRO A 511 18.30 -1.20 -5.75
C PRO A 511 18.72 0.25 -5.45
N ASN A 512 19.87 0.47 -4.81
CA ASN A 512 20.40 1.81 -4.49
C ASN A 512 21.09 2.51 -5.68
N ARG A 513 20.82 2.12 -6.93
CA ARG A 513 21.41 2.68 -8.16
C ARG A 513 20.33 3.06 -9.16
N ALA A 514 20.03 4.35 -9.26
CA ALA A 514 19.23 4.90 -10.36
C ALA A 514 19.87 4.55 -11.72
N ASN A 515 19.06 4.14 -12.70
CA ASN A 515 19.51 3.70 -14.03
C ASN A 515 18.71 4.29 -15.22
N MET A 516 17.57 4.93 -15.00
CA MET A 516 16.85 5.71 -16.02
C MET A 516 16.45 7.08 -15.48
N PHE A 517 16.36 8.06 -16.38
CA PHE A 517 15.75 9.36 -16.15
C PHE A 517 14.53 9.50 -17.06
N ILE A 518 13.40 9.90 -16.48
CA ILE A 518 12.11 10.09 -17.15
C ILE A 518 11.69 11.53 -16.95
N ILE A 519 11.31 12.21 -18.03
CA ILE A 519 10.91 13.63 -18.00
C ILE A 519 9.43 13.75 -18.38
N ASP A 520 8.64 14.33 -17.48
CA ASP A 520 7.29 14.76 -17.78
C ASP A 520 7.34 16.14 -18.44
N GLY A 521 6.53 16.33 -19.48
CA GLY A 521 6.47 17.58 -20.23
C GLY A 521 5.91 18.73 -19.39
N GLY A 522 4.92 18.46 -18.53
CA GLY A 522 4.02 19.49 -18.05
C GLY A 522 3.14 20.07 -19.19
N SER A 523 1.90 20.37 -18.88
CA SER A 523 0.87 20.66 -19.89
C SER A 523 1.01 22.02 -20.61
N ALA A 524 0.62 22.05 -21.88
CA ALA A 524 0.28 23.31 -22.53
C ALA A 524 -1.04 23.90 -21.98
N THR A 525 -2.05 23.07 -21.66
CA THR A 525 -3.24 23.55 -20.93
C THR A 525 -2.90 24.03 -19.52
N PRO A 526 -3.50 25.12 -19.01
CA PRO A 526 -3.43 25.45 -17.59
C PRO A 526 -4.36 24.59 -16.72
N TYR A 527 -5.28 23.80 -17.33
CA TYR A 527 -6.22 22.93 -16.64
C TYR A 527 -5.47 21.88 -15.78
N LYS A 528 -5.54 21.90 -14.44
CA LYS A 528 -5.99 23.03 -13.62
C LYS A 528 -4.95 23.49 -12.60
N ASP A 529 -5.04 24.78 -12.29
CA ASP A 529 -4.20 25.54 -11.37
C ASP A 529 -2.68 25.50 -11.68
N VAL A 530 -2.33 25.51 -12.97
CA VAL A 530 -0.93 25.61 -13.44
C VAL A 530 -0.80 26.63 -14.58
N ASN A 531 0.39 27.23 -14.76
CA ASN A 531 0.62 28.02 -15.99
C ASN A 531 0.86 27.09 -17.19
N PRO A 532 0.50 27.52 -18.42
CA PRO A 532 0.93 26.88 -19.67
C PRO A 532 2.46 26.77 -19.76
N ASN A 533 2.97 25.64 -20.26
CA ASN A 533 4.41 25.48 -20.54
C ASN A 533 4.72 24.74 -21.83
N TYR A 534 6.00 24.81 -22.22
CA TYR A 534 6.67 23.86 -23.09
C TYR A 534 8.07 23.56 -22.54
N ARG A 535 8.74 22.52 -23.06
CA ARG A 535 10.13 22.19 -22.68
C ARG A 535 11.08 22.23 -23.86
N ILE A 536 12.31 22.66 -23.60
CA ILE A 536 13.43 22.56 -24.54
C ILE A 536 14.49 21.62 -23.96
N HIS A 537 14.78 20.53 -24.66
CA HIS A 537 15.78 19.55 -24.28
C HIS A 537 17.01 19.66 -25.19
N PHE A 538 18.18 19.82 -24.59
CA PHE A 538 19.44 19.83 -25.34
C PHE A 538 20.03 18.42 -25.38
N VAL A 539 20.33 17.89 -26.56
CA VAL A 539 20.77 16.49 -26.74
C VAL A 539 22.17 16.41 -27.34
N ASP A 540 23.06 15.60 -26.78
CA ASP A 540 24.40 15.37 -27.37
C ASP A 540 24.28 14.52 -28.66
N PRO A 541 24.66 15.05 -29.84
CA PRO A 541 24.55 14.34 -31.12
C PRO A 541 25.49 13.13 -31.26
N LYS A 542 26.38 12.85 -30.29
CA LYS A 542 27.20 11.63 -30.27
C LYS A 542 26.68 10.55 -29.33
N THR A 543 26.25 10.93 -28.13
CA THR A 543 25.83 9.96 -27.09
C THR A 543 24.33 9.81 -26.93
N TRP A 544 23.54 10.74 -27.50
CA TRP A 544 22.08 10.80 -27.43
C TRP A 544 21.53 10.84 -26.00
N ASN A 545 22.30 11.40 -25.07
CA ASN A 545 21.82 11.78 -23.74
C ASN A 545 21.33 13.23 -23.78
N VAL A 546 20.29 13.55 -23.01
CA VAL A 546 19.93 14.94 -22.71
C VAL A 546 21.05 15.54 -21.83
N VAL A 547 21.62 16.66 -22.26
CA VAL A 547 22.71 17.35 -21.57
C VAL A 547 22.22 18.45 -20.63
N ASP A 548 21.07 19.06 -20.92
CA ASP A 548 20.27 19.91 -20.02
C ASP A 548 18.82 19.96 -20.53
N THR A 549 17.86 20.34 -19.67
CA THR A 549 16.47 20.62 -20.06
C THR A 549 16.00 21.94 -19.45
N GLU A 550 15.22 22.71 -20.20
CA GLU A 550 14.67 23.99 -19.79
C GLU A 550 13.15 23.97 -19.87
N SER A 551 12.50 24.54 -18.86
CA SER A 551 11.05 24.76 -18.84
C SER A 551 10.73 26.22 -19.10
N TRP A 552 9.78 26.47 -20.00
CA TRP A 552 9.39 27.80 -20.45
C TRP A 552 7.89 27.99 -20.24
N VAL A 553 7.51 29.08 -19.58
CA VAL A 553 6.13 29.39 -19.15
C VAL A 553 5.78 30.84 -19.49
N TYR A 554 4.50 31.21 -19.38
CA TYR A 554 4.10 32.60 -19.16
C TYR A 554 3.22 32.69 -17.91
N ASN A 555 3.15 33.84 -17.25
CA ASN A 555 2.20 34.03 -16.16
C ASN A 555 0.81 34.33 -16.78
N LEU A 556 -0.17 33.47 -16.53
CA LEU A 556 -1.50 33.58 -17.13
C LEU A 556 -2.25 34.85 -16.68
N THR A 557 -2.09 35.24 -15.42
CA THR A 557 -2.66 36.47 -14.84
C THR A 557 -2.07 37.73 -15.51
N GLU A 558 -0.75 37.80 -15.71
CA GLU A 558 -0.07 38.89 -16.44
C GLU A 558 -0.55 38.96 -17.90
N ALA A 559 -0.67 37.83 -18.59
CA ALA A 559 -1.15 37.78 -19.97
C ALA A 559 -2.61 38.27 -20.10
N ASN A 560 -3.49 37.93 -19.14
CA ASN A 560 -4.88 38.37 -19.16
C ASN A 560 -5.08 39.84 -18.76
N GLN A 561 -4.12 40.48 -18.07
CA GLN A 561 -4.16 41.94 -17.81
C GLN A 561 -4.02 42.78 -19.09
N ASN A 562 -3.46 42.22 -20.18
CA ASN A 562 -3.29 42.93 -21.45
C ASN A 562 -3.53 41.97 -22.64
N SER A 563 -4.77 41.53 -22.79
CA SER A 563 -5.24 40.61 -23.84
C SER A 563 -4.90 41.03 -25.28
N ASN A 564 -4.67 42.33 -25.53
CA ASN A 564 -4.25 42.87 -26.83
C ASN A 564 -2.80 42.49 -27.21
N HIS A 565 -2.00 41.98 -26.26
CA HIS A 565 -0.60 41.63 -26.47
C HIS A 565 -0.37 40.13 -26.28
N ALA A 566 0.65 39.61 -26.97
CA ALA A 566 1.09 38.22 -26.86
C ALA A 566 1.48 37.86 -25.40
N PRO A 567 1.19 36.63 -24.92
CA PRO A 567 1.71 36.18 -23.65
C PRO A 567 3.23 36.18 -23.66
N LYS A 568 3.84 36.82 -22.65
CA LYS A 568 5.29 36.96 -22.54
C LYS A 568 5.88 35.67 -21.98
N TRP A 569 6.36 34.80 -22.87
CA TRP A 569 7.08 33.59 -22.49
C TRP A 569 8.43 33.94 -21.84
N PHE A 570 8.78 33.19 -20.79
CA PHE A 570 10.07 33.26 -20.12
C PHE A 570 10.51 31.87 -19.65
N LYS A 571 11.82 31.67 -19.57
CA LYS A 571 12.41 30.47 -18.97
C LYS A 571 12.17 30.46 -17.48
N LEU A 572 11.42 29.48 -16.99
CA LEU A 572 11.22 29.24 -15.56
C LEU A 572 12.51 28.70 -14.92
N TYR A 573 13.19 27.75 -15.56
CA TYR A 573 14.47 27.20 -15.08
C TYR A 573 15.29 26.48 -16.16
N SER A 574 16.60 26.30 -15.90
CA SER A 574 17.46 25.30 -16.56
C SER A 574 17.80 24.22 -15.53
N PHE A 575 17.53 22.95 -15.82
CA PHE A 575 17.58 21.88 -14.83
C PHE A 575 18.96 21.79 -14.17
N LYS A 576 20.03 21.76 -14.95
CA LYS A 576 21.39 21.74 -14.42
C LYS A 576 21.74 22.96 -13.59
N LYS A 577 21.39 24.16 -14.08
CA LYS A 577 21.70 25.42 -13.40
C LYS A 577 20.96 25.51 -12.07
N ASP A 578 19.68 25.18 -12.07
CA ASP A 578 18.75 25.51 -10.99
C ASP A 578 18.58 24.41 -9.93
N TYR A 579 18.84 23.14 -10.26
CA TYR A 579 19.04 22.06 -9.29
C TYR A 579 20.53 21.86 -8.91
N HIS A 580 21.44 22.65 -9.50
CA HIS A 580 22.88 22.63 -9.25
C HIS A 580 23.57 21.28 -9.54
N VAL A 581 23.17 20.60 -10.63
CA VAL A 581 23.73 19.29 -11.03
C VAL A 581 24.70 19.38 -12.21
N SER A 582 25.80 18.62 -12.12
CA SER A 582 26.85 18.58 -13.15
C SER A 582 26.43 17.84 -14.42
N SER A 583 25.52 16.87 -14.30
CA SER A 583 24.93 16.13 -15.42
C SER A 583 23.52 15.64 -15.10
N LEU A 584 22.73 15.34 -16.13
CA LEU A 584 21.42 14.68 -16.00
C LEU A 584 21.52 13.15 -16.05
N LYS A 585 22.67 12.57 -15.67
CA LYS A 585 22.78 11.11 -15.47
C LYS A 585 21.94 10.70 -14.26
N PRO A 586 21.23 9.56 -14.30
CA PRO A 586 20.42 9.10 -13.18
C PRO A 586 21.16 9.07 -11.84
N GLN A 587 22.45 8.71 -11.82
CA GLN A 587 23.26 8.65 -10.60
C GLN A 587 23.75 10.02 -10.08
N ASP A 588 23.65 11.09 -10.87
CA ASP A 588 23.90 12.46 -10.40
C ASP A 588 22.60 13.15 -9.95
N LEU A 589 21.47 12.78 -10.57
CA LEU A 589 20.13 13.19 -10.17
C LEU A 589 19.70 12.56 -8.84
N ASP A 590 19.98 11.28 -8.62
CA ASP A 590 19.76 10.55 -7.37
C ASP A 590 20.43 11.22 -6.16
N LYS A 591 21.69 11.64 -6.31
CA LYS A 591 22.41 12.46 -5.30
C LYS A 591 21.74 13.80 -5.03
N MET A 592 21.11 14.39 -6.04
CA MET A 592 20.40 15.66 -5.93
C MET A 592 19.04 15.49 -5.23
N VAL A 593 18.32 14.38 -5.44
CA VAL A 593 17.13 14.04 -4.63
C VAL A 593 17.52 13.82 -3.16
N HIS A 594 18.60 13.07 -2.90
CA HIS A 594 19.16 12.91 -1.55
C HIS A 594 19.74 14.21 -0.93
N LYS A 595 19.90 15.28 -1.72
CA LYS A 595 20.16 16.63 -1.24
C LYS A 595 18.85 17.38 -0.98
N MET A 596 17.87 17.28 -1.88
CA MET A 596 16.56 17.92 -1.80
C MET A 596 15.77 17.51 -0.55
N ASP A 597 15.89 16.26 -0.12
CA ASP A 597 15.44 15.73 1.20
C ASP A 597 15.90 16.59 2.41
N LYS A 598 17.04 17.28 2.29
CA LYS A 598 17.71 18.03 3.37
C LYS A 598 17.80 19.53 3.10
N ASP A 599 17.34 19.97 1.93
CA ASP A 599 17.48 21.33 1.42
C ASP A 599 16.06 21.88 1.16
N ASP A 600 15.44 22.41 2.21
CA ASP A 600 14.05 22.91 2.18
C ASP A 600 13.85 23.95 1.08
N TYR A 601 14.86 24.78 0.84
CA TYR A 601 14.86 25.78 -0.24
C TYR A 601 14.82 25.12 -1.62
N LEU A 602 15.66 24.10 -1.87
CA LEU A 602 15.63 23.34 -3.12
C LEU A 602 14.29 22.62 -3.32
N LEU A 603 13.67 22.09 -2.26
CA LEU A 603 12.39 21.41 -2.35
C LEU A 603 11.20 22.37 -2.55
N GLN A 604 11.19 23.56 -1.91
CA GLN A 604 10.22 24.62 -2.21
C GLN A 604 10.41 25.17 -3.64
N LYS A 605 11.66 25.26 -4.11
CA LYS A 605 11.99 25.63 -5.50
C LYS A 605 11.47 24.57 -6.48
N HIS A 606 11.63 23.27 -6.17
CA HIS A 606 11.04 22.18 -6.93
C HIS A 606 9.51 22.26 -6.96
N HIS A 607 8.83 22.51 -5.82
CA HIS A 607 7.37 22.69 -5.78
C HIS A 607 6.88 23.81 -6.71
N ARG A 608 7.60 24.95 -6.75
CA ARG A 608 7.30 26.04 -7.69
C ARG A 608 7.51 25.64 -9.15
N PHE A 609 8.51 24.82 -9.45
CA PHE A 609 8.71 24.30 -10.81
C PHE A 609 7.62 23.31 -11.19
N TYR A 610 7.35 22.31 -10.35
CA TYR A 610 6.29 21.30 -10.49
C TYR A 610 4.93 21.90 -10.86
N SER A 611 4.49 22.91 -10.11
CA SER A 611 3.22 23.64 -10.36
C SER A 611 3.36 24.80 -11.34
N LYS A 612 4.48 24.87 -12.08
CA LYS A 612 4.76 25.82 -13.17
C LYS A 612 4.60 27.29 -12.75
N ASN A 613 4.91 27.55 -11.48
CA ASN A 613 4.83 28.84 -10.80
C ASN A 613 3.46 29.53 -10.93
N SER A 614 2.37 28.76 -10.84
CA SER A 614 0.99 29.30 -10.78
C SER A 614 0.74 30.13 -9.52
N ASP A 615 -0.16 31.10 -9.63
CA ASP A 615 -0.41 32.08 -8.57
C ASP A 615 -0.82 31.44 -7.22
N SER A 616 -1.56 30.33 -7.26
CA SER A 616 -1.92 29.50 -6.10
C SER A 616 -0.70 28.96 -5.34
N VAL A 617 0.27 28.42 -6.07
CA VAL A 617 1.51 27.83 -5.53
C VAL A 617 2.61 28.88 -5.30
N VAL A 618 2.52 30.05 -5.91
CA VAL A 618 3.35 31.21 -5.54
C VAL A 618 2.95 31.74 -4.16
N LYS A 619 1.65 31.73 -3.83
CA LYS A 619 1.07 32.19 -2.55
C LYS A 619 1.26 31.19 -1.39
N THR A 620 1.26 29.89 -1.67
CA THR A 620 1.34 28.82 -0.65
C THR A 620 2.74 28.22 -0.51
N LYS A 621 3.07 27.70 0.68
CA LYS A 621 4.32 26.96 0.94
C LYS A 621 4.01 25.47 1.00
N CYS A 622 4.87 24.64 0.40
CA CYS A 622 4.78 23.19 0.50
C CYS A 622 5.04 22.77 1.96
N ASP A 623 4.06 22.12 2.59
CA ASP A 623 4.15 21.59 3.96
C ASP A 623 4.90 20.25 4.02
N LYS A 624 4.95 19.59 5.18
CA LYS A 624 5.63 18.29 5.32
C LYS A 624 5.00 17.18 4.46
N LYS A 625 3.67 17.19 4.26
CA LYS A 625 2.93 16.16 3.52
C LYS A 625 3.14 16.32 2.01
N CYS A 626 3.02 17.55 1.52
CA CYS A 626 3.40 18.00 0.17
C CYS A 626 4.87 17.62 -0.13
N LYS A 627 5.80 17.91 0.78
CA LYS A 627 7.23 17.60 0.63
C LYS A 627 7.50 16.10 0.50
N LYS A 628 6.90 15.27 1.37
CA LYS A 628 7.00 13.80 1.24
C LYS A 628 6.45 13.34 -0.11
N LYS A 629 5.28 13.84 -0.53
CA LYS A 629 4.68 13.44 -1.82
C LYS A 629 5.59 13.77 -3.00
N LEU A 630 6.13 14.99 -3.10
CA LEU A 630 7.04 15.40 -4.18
C LEU A 630 8.31 14.53 -4.25
N LEU A 631 8.96 14.30 -3.11
CA LEU A 631 10.17 13.45 -3.06
C LEU A 631 9.85 12.01 -3.47
N CYS A 632 8.75 11.44 -2.98
CA CYS A 632 8.35 10.09 -3.32
C CYS A 632 7.95 9.95 -4.80
N SER A 633 7.23 10.91 -5.38
CA SER A 633 6.89 10.88 -6.82
C SER A 633 8.13 10.88 -7.74
N ILE A 634 9.27 11.40 -7.30
CA ILE A 634 10.52 11.32 -8.08
C ILE A 634 11.12 9.91 -8.06
N VAL A 635 11.00 9.16 -6.96
CA VAL A 635 11.74 7.89 -6.76
C VAL A 635 10.89 6.64 -6.93
N THR A 636 9.57 6.72 -6.75
CA THR A 636 8.64 5.64 -7.09
C THR A 636 8.65 5.45 -8.61
N SER A 637 9.05 4.25 -9.04
CA SER A 637 9.31 3.91 -10.46
C SER A 637 8.75 2.55 -10.88
N GLN A 638 7.79 2.07 -10.10
CA GLN A 638 6.83 1.01 -10.38
C GLN A 638 5.62 1.29 -9.49
N SER A 639 4.40 1.03 -9.98
CA SER A 639 3.20 1.07 -9.14
C SER A 639 3.40 0.20 -7.88
N LYS A 640 3.07 0.75 -6.70
CA LYS A 640 3.31 0.19 -5.35
C LYS A 640 4.77 0.02 -4.88
N ASP A 641 5.80 0.34 -5.65
CA ASP A 641 7.19 0.20 -5.17
C ASP A 641 7.63 1.42 -4.34
N LEU A 642 7.16 1.46 -3.09
CA LEU A 642 7.54 2.48 -2.12
C LEU A 642 8.96 2.29 -1.55
N LEU A 643 9.70 1.22 -1.91
CA LEU A 643 11.01 0.89 -1.31
C LEU A 643 12.04 2.02 -1.40
N HIS A 644 11.90 2.96 -2.34
CA HIS A 644 12.74 4.17 -2.44
C HIS A 644 12.15 5.39 -1.73
N CYS A 645 10.83 5.54 -1.67
CA CYS A 645 10.13 6.51 -0.82
C CYS A 645 10.45 6.26 0.66
N ASP A 646 10.41 4.99 1.07
CA ASP A 646 10.81 4.50 2.38
C ASP A 646 12.33 4.26 2.47
N GLY A 647 13.03 4.19 1.33
CA GLY A 647 14.49 4.20 1.25
C GLY A 647 15.08 5.54 1.71
N ILE A 648 14.37 6.65 1.50
CA ILE A 648 14.68 7.95 2.13
C ILE A 648 14.53 7.86 3.66
N LYS A 649 13.63 6.99 4.16
CA LYS A 649 13.53 6.61 5.59
C LYS A 649 14.58 5.57 6.06
N ARG A 650 15.70 5.30 5.35
CA ARG A 650 16.73 4.31 5.79
C ARG A 650 17.18 4.46 7.26
N LYS A 651 17.15 5.69 7.78
CA LYS A 651 17.33 6.03 9.20
C LYS A 651 16.43 5.25 10.17
N LEU A 652 15.35 4.61 9.73
CA LEU A 652 14.44 3.86 10.61
C LEU A 652 14.88 2.42 10.82
N LYS A 653 15.34 1.72 9.77
CA LYS A 653 15.99 0.41 9.94
C LYS A 653 17.32 0.54 10.69
N GLU A 654 18.11 1.56 10.37
CA GLU A 654 19.33 1.91 11.11
C GLU A 654 19.04 2.27 12.59
N LYS A 655 17.86 2.82 12.92
CA LYS A 655 17.40 3.00 14.31
C LYS A 655 16.92 1.71 14.97
N ALA A 656 16.24 0.82 14.25
CA ALA A 656 15.76 -0.46 14.77
C ALA A 656 16.93 -1.32 15.27
N GLU A 657 17.90 -1.50 14.38
CA GLU A 657 19.14 -2.24 14.63
C GLU A 657 19.98 -1.54 15.70
N SER A 658 20.00 -0.19 15.71
CA SER A 658 20.63 0.58 16.77
C SER A 658 19.93 0.45 18.13
N LEU A 659 18.60 0.39 18.21
CA LEU A 659 17.91 0.33 19.50
C LEU A 659 18.01 -1.07 20.11
N SER A 660 17.83 -2.13 19.32
CA SER A 660 18.11 -3.49 19.77
C SER A 660 19.56 -3.62 20.29
N TYR A 661 20.53 -3.02 19.58
CA TYR A 661 21.92 -2.97 20.05
C TYR A 661 22.09 -2.19 21.36
N GLU A 662 21.55 -0.98 21.50
CA GLU A 662 21.70 -0.15 22.71
C GLU A 662 20.97 -0.74 23.92
N LEU A 663 19.77 -1.35 23.75
CA LEU A 663 19.07 -2.12 24.78
C LEU A 663 19.91 -3.32 25.24
N ARG A 664 20.49 -4.06 24.29
CA ARG A 664 21.34 -5.23 24.58
C ARG A 664 22.65 -4.82 25.26
N GLN A 665 23.23 -3.67 24.93
CA GLN A 665 24.37 -3.10 25.68
C GLN A 665 23.97 -2.67 27.09
N SER A 666 22.84 -1.98 27.25
CA SER A 666 22.36 -1.52 28.56
C SER A 666 22.16 -2.68 29.54
N ARG A 667 21.56 -3.80 29.09
CA ARG A 667 21.43 -5.03 29.90
C ARG A 667 22.76 -5.65 30.30
N VAL A 668 23.74 -5.69 29.39
CA VAL A 668 25.07 -6.27 29.65
C VAL A 668 25.91 -5.39 30.59
N GLN A 669 25.65 -4.08 30.64
CA GLN A 669 26.45 -3.12 31.39
C GLN A 669 25.79 -2.65 32.70
N GLY A 670 24.49 -2.86 32.89
CA GLY A 670 23.76 -2.54 34.13
C GLY A 670 23.36 -1.07 34.28
N TYR A 671 23.43 -0.26 33.23
CA TYR A 671 22.99 1.14 33.21
C TYR A 671 22.51 1.57 31.81
N HIS A 672 21.72 2.64 31.72
CA HIS A 672 21.27 3.18 30.44
C HIS A 672 22.38 3.97 29.74
N THR A 673 22.56 3.76 28.43
CA THR A 673 23.44 4.62 27.62
C THR A 673 22.77 5.97 27.38
N ASP A 674 23.54 7.06 27.27
CA ASP A 674 22.99 8.40 26.93
C ASP A 674 22.11 8.38 25.68
N ARG A 675 22.44 7.50 24.74
CA ARG A 675 21.74 7.31 23.47
C ARG A 675 20.45 6.52 23.62
N LEU A 676 20.38 5.53 24.51
CA LEU A 676 19.13 4.89 24.91
C LEU A 676 18.22 5.93 25.58
N SER A 677 18.74 6.68 26.56
CA SER A 677 17.99 7.74 27.26
C SER A 677 17.45 8.82 26.31
N GLN A 678 18.21 9.21 25.27
CA GLN A 678 17.75 10.14 24.24
C GLN A 678 16.70 9.56 23.27
N LEU A 679 16.62 8.24 23.13
CA LEU A 679 15.58 7.57 22.35
C LEU A 679 14.30 7.39 23.19
N VAL A 680 14.45 6.95 24.45
CA VAL A 680 13.35 6.84 25.43
C VAL A 680 12.63 8.18 25.59
N ASN A 681 13.34 9.24 25.98
CA ASN A 681 12.80 10.60 26.20
C ASN A 681 12.20 11.28 24.95
N LYS A 682 12.24 10.62 23.79
CA LYS A 682 11.74 11.14 22.51
C LYS A 682 10.48 10.41 22.00
N TYR A 683 10.25 9.17 22.44
CA TYR A 683 9.13 8.36 22.00
C TYR A 683 8.32 7.76 23.16
N SER A 684 8.66 8.09 24.41
CA SER A 684 7.80 7.84 25.57
C SER A 684 6.44 8.53 25.39
N LEU A 685 5.38 7.85 25.83
CA LEU A 685 4.03 8.43 25.83
C LEU A 685 3.99 9.63 26.80
N PRO A 686 3.46 10.79 26.39
CA PRO A 686 3.15 11.87 27.32
C PRO A 686 2.19 11.38 28.41
N ARG A 687 2.42 11.74 29.67
CA ARG A 687 1.64 11.18 30.80
C ARG A 687 0.13 11.41 30.69
N HIS A 688 -0.29 12.48 30.03
CA HIS A 688 -1.71 12.79 29.77
C HIS A 688 -2.34 11.95 28.64
N LEU A 689 -1.61 10.99 28.06
CA LEU A 689 -2.12 9.99 27.10
C LEU A 689 -2.02 8.55 27.66
N GLN A 690 -1.61 8.40 28.92
CA GLN A 690 -1.75 7.14 29.65
C GLN A 690 -3.22 6.99 30.05
N GLY A 691 -3.82 5.81 29.84
CA GLY A 691 -5.25 5.59 30.11
C GLY A 691 -6.23 6.15 29.05
N VAL A 692 -5.74 6.55 27.86
CA VAL A 692 -6.62 6.86 26.71
C VAL A 692 -6.78 5.58 25.87
N GLU A 693 -8.02 5.23 25.51
CA GLU A 693 -8.29 4.10 24.62
C GLU A 693 -7.47 4.21 23.32
N PRO A 694 -6.79 3.14 22.85
CA PRO A 694 -5.94 3.18 21.66
C PRO A 694 -6.65 3.64 20.38
N GLU A 695 -7.98 3.60 20.36
CA GLU A 695 -8.84 3.92 19.20
C GLU A 695 -9.25 5.40 19.16
N LEU A 696 -9.13 6.13 20.28
CA LEU A 696 -9.26 7.59 20.37
C LEU A 696 -7.95 8.32 19.99
N LEU A 697 -6.83 7.58 19.95
CA LEU A 697 -5.53 8.12 19.52
C LEU A 697 -5.48 8.22 17.98
N PRO A 698 -5.15 9.39 17.40
CA PRO A 698 -5.34 9.64 15.97
C PRO A 698 -4.34 8.88 15.08
N GLU A 699 -4.82 7.86 14.37
CA GLU A 699 -4.07 7.19 13.30
C GLU A 699 -3.75 8.13 12.11
N PRO A 700 -2.67 7.86 11.34
CA PRO A 700 -1.78 6.71 11.45
C PRO A 700 -0.53 7.00 12.30
N TYR A 701 -0.13 6.00 13.10
CA TYR A 701 1.20 5.97 13.71
C TYR A 701 2.28 5.90 12.62
N ASP A 702 3.38 6.66 12.77
CA ASP A 702 4.53 6.59 11.85
C ASP A 702 5.27 5.26 12.03
N ASP A 703 5.83 4.67 10.97
CA ASP A 703 6.41 3.30 11.00
C ASP A 703 7.55 3.10 12.04
N ILE A 704 8.03 4.19 12.66
CA ILE A 704 8.86 4.15 13.88
C ILE A 704 8.17 3.34 14.99
N THR A 705 6.88 3.53 15.26
CA THR A 705 6.19 2.88 16.40
C THR A 705 6.09 1.36 16.19
N CYS A 706 5.74 0.92 14.97
CA CYS A 706 5.80 -0.50 14.60
C CYS A 706 7.20 -1.07 14.80
N ILE A 707 8.23 -0.35 14.33
CA ILE A 707 9.64 -0.75 14.43
C ILE A 707 10.10 -0.85 15.90
N LEU A 708 9.67 0.07 16.77
CA LEU A 708 9.97 0.04 18.21
C LEU A 708 9.30 -1.18 18.86
N CYS A 709 8.02 -1.42 18.59
CA CYS A 709 7.30 -2.60 19.08
C CYS A 709 7.98 -3.90 18.66
N SER A 710 8.24 -4.10 17.36
CA SER A 710 8.84 -5.34 16.86
C SER A 710 10.24 -5.56 17.43
N ALA A 711 11.04 -4.51 17.61
CA ALA A 711 12.36 -4.62 18.23
C ALA A 711 12.29 -5.02 19.72
N ALA A 712 11.32 -4.49 20.47
CA ALA A 712 11.09 -4.87 21.87
C ALA A 712 10.60 -6.32 21.99
N VAL A 713 9.56 -6.69 21.23
CA VAL A 713 8.98 -8.05 21.22
C VAL A 713 10.02 -9.11 20.83
N ILE A 714 10.83 -8.87 19.79
CA ILE A 714 11.91 -9.78 19.39
C ILE A 714 12.95 -9.94 20.51
N GLU A 715 13.42 -8.84 21.11
CA GLU A 715 14.44 -8.90 22.16
C GLU A 715 13.92 -9.60 23.44
N VAL A 716 12.66 -9.38 23.82
CA VAL A 716 11.98 -10.05 24.94
C VAL A 716 11.88 -11.57 24.70
N LEU A 717 11.45 -11.98 23.50
CA LEU A 717 11.34 -13.39 23.13
C LEU A 717 12.72 -14.06 22.93
N ASP A 718 13.73 -13.32 22.46
CA ASP A 718 15.12 -13.80 22.36
C ASP A 718 15.68 -14.17 23.74
N ILE A 719 15.40 -13.37 24.78
CA ILE A 719 15.81 -13.66 26.17
C ILE A 719 15.13 -14.94 26.66
N TYR A 720 13.82 -15.05 26.46
CA TYR A 720 13.07 -16.24 26.87
C TYR A 720 13.59 -17.51 26.17
N ASN A 721 13.92 -17.44 24.88
CA ASN A 721 14.47 -18.58 24.14
C ASN A 721 15.92 -18.93 24.50
N GLN A 722 16.70 -18.01 25.07
CA GLN A 722 18.05 -18.29 25.59
C GLN A 722 18.03 -18.94 26.99
N ASN A 723 17.17 -18.48 27.89
CA ASN A 723 17.20 -18.86 29.31
C ASN A 723 16.04 -19.73 29.77
N LYS A 724 14.91 -19.78 29.05
CA LYS A 724 13.65 -20.48 29.39
C LYS A 724 13.14 -20.27 30.83
N SER A 725 13.40 -19.09 31.40
CA SER A 725 12.95 -18.66 32.74
C SER A 725 11.82 -17.65 32.63
N ALA A 726 10.74 -17.87 33.40
CA ALA A 726 9.65 -16.91 33.56
C ALA A 726 10.10 -15.67 34.35
N ASP A 727 10.91 -15.84 35.39
CA ASP A 727 11.46 -14.73 36.19
C ASP A 727 12.28 -13.75 35.34
N ALA A 728 13.04 -14.26 34.37
CA ALA A 728 13.81 -13.45 33.42
C ALA A 728 12.89 -12.68 32.45
N LEU A 729 11.77 -13.28 32.05
CA LEU A 729 10.75 -12.63 31.20
C LEU A 729 10.06 -11.50 31.99
N ARG A 730 9.52 -11.83 33.17
CA ARG A 730 8.90 -10.91 34.14
C ARG A 730 9.80 -9.71 34.42
N SER A 731 11.03 -9.97 34.88
CA SER A 731 11.97 -8.93 35.30
C SER A 731 12.31 -7.96 34.16
N VAL A 732 12.47 -8.46 32.93
CA VAL A 732 12.77 -7.60 31.77
C VAL A 732 11.54 -6.81 31.33
N ALA A 733 10.35 -7.39 31.34
CA ALA A 733 9.12 -6.69 30.95
C ALA A 733 8.76 -5.56 31.93
N ILE A 734 8.87 -5.79 33.25
CA ILE A 734 8.72 -4.75 34.28
C ILE A 734 9.75 -3.63 34.06
N GLN A 735 11.02 -3.97 33.90
CA GLN A 735 12.08 -2.99 33.68
C GLN A 735 11.88 -2.17 32.40
N LEU A 736 11.36 -2.76 31.32
CA LEU A 736 11.01 -2.02 30.10
C LEU A 736 9.81 -1.08 30.35
N CYS A 737 8.75 -1.55 31.02
CA CYS A 737 7.57 -0.76 31.35
C CYS A 737 7.92 0.51 32.15
N ILE A 738 8.75 0.36 33.19
CA ILE A 738 9.27 1.46 34.01
C ILE A 738 10.22 2.35 33.19
N THR A 739 11.18 1.77 32.47
CA THR A 739 12.17 2.53 31.66
C THR A 739 11.51 3.43 30.62
N PHE A 740 10.43 2.99 29.98
CA PHE A 740 9.70 3.77 28.99
C PHE A 740 8.64 4.72 29.58
N ASN A 741 8.46 4.75 30.92
CA ASN A 741 7.39 5.47 31.63
C ASN A 741 6.02 5.10 31.01
N LEU A 742 5.67 3.80 30.97
CA LEU A 742 4.38 3.34 30.41
C LEU A 742 3.25 3.41 31.44
N ALA A 743 3.53 3.14 32.72
CA ALA A 743 2.63 3.30 33.86
C ALA A 743 3.42 3.69 35.14
N SER A 744 2.79 3.64 36.32
CA SER A 744 3.50 3.65 37.62
C SER A 744 4.27 2.34 37.82
N GLU A 745 5.16 2.29 38.82
CA GLU A 745 5.94 1.07 39.11
C GLU A 745 5.03 -0.09 39.52
N ASP A 746 4.06 0.14 40.39
CA ASP A 746 3.12 -0.87 40.86
C ASP A 746 2.19 -1.37 39.75
N VAL A 747 1.64 -0.49 38.90
CA VAL A 747 0.86 -0.89 37.71
C VAL A 747 1.74 -1.66 36.71
N CYS A 748 3.00 -1.25 36.51
CA CYS A 748 3.95 -1.98 35.67
C CYS A 748 4.31 -3.37 36.21
N ILE A 749 4.29 -3.57 37.54
CA ILE A 749 4.45 -4.88 38.17
C ILE A 749 3.18 -5.71 37.95
N GLY A 750 2.02 -5.17 38.32
CA GLY A 750 0.74 -5.88 38.26
C GLY A 750 0.36 -6.36 36.85
N ILE A 751 0.40 -5.48 35.84
CA ILE A 751 0.08 -5.86 34.44
C ILE A 751 0.99 -6.99 33.93
N ILE A 752 2.29 -6.96 34.28
CA ILE A 752 3.23 -8.00 33.85
C ILE A 752 3.04 -9.31 34.64
N ASP A 753 2.64 -9.22 35.90
CA ASP A 753 2.42 -10.39 36.75
C ASP A 753 1.13 -11.14 36.40
N VAL A 754 0.03 -10.43 36.12
CA VAL A 754 -1.21 -11.10 35.69
C VAL A 754 -1.03 -11.81 34.34
N HIS A 755 -0.43 -11.14 33.35
CA HIS A 755 -0.23 -11.70 31.99
C HIS A 755 1.00 -12.62 31.84
N LEU A 756 1.67 -13.01 32.93
CA LEU A 756 2.94 -13.75 32.85
C LEU A 756 2.75 -15.18 32.32
N ALA A 757 1.63 -15.82 32.64
CA ALA A 757 1.33 -17.19 32.22
C ALA A 757 1.11 -17.27 30.71
N GLU A 758 0.29 -16.38 30.15
CA GLU A 758 0.00 -16.25 28.73
C GLU A 758 1.25 -15.87 27.95
N ALA A 759 2.07 -14.95 28.47
CA ALA A 759 3.32 -14.56 27.85
C ALA A 759 4.31 -15.75 27.75
N VAL A 760 4.40 -16.58 28.79
CA VAL A 760 5.22 -17.82 28.79
C VAL A 760 4.62 -18.89 27.85
N TYR A 761 3.29 -19.04 27.82
CA TYR A 761 2.60 -19.98 26.93
C TYR A 761 2.86 -19.61 25.46
N LEU A 762 2.61 -18.35 25.09
CA LEU A 762 2.83 -17.83 23.73
C LEU A 762 4.30 -17.93 23.32
N ALA A 763 5.24 -17.61 24.22
CA ALA A 763 6.67 -17.70 23.94
C ALA A 763 7.19 -19.14 23.72
N ASN A 764 6.41 -20.17 24.08
CA ASN A 764 6.70 -21.58 23.76
C ASN A 764 5.95 -22.11 22.54
N HIS A 765 4.69 -21.70 22.33
CA HIS A 765 3.79 -22.33 21.35
C HIS A 765 3.58 -21.50 20.07
N ALA A 766 3.85 -20.21 20.07
CA ALA A 766 3.73 -19.36 18.88
C ALA A 766 4.88 -19.61 17.88
N ASP A 767 4.58 -19.52 16.58
CA ASP A 767 5.60 -19.59 15.53
C ASP A 767 6.23 -18.22 15.22
N ASP A 768 7.21 -18.19 14.32
CA ASP A 768 7.95 -16.97 13.98
C ASP A 768 7.15 -15.99 13.10
N ALA A 769 5.96 -16.35 12.59
CA ALA A 769 5.01 -15.41 12.00
C ALA A 769 4.14 -14.80 13.10
N SER A 770 3.56 -15.61 13.99
CA SER A 770 2.74 -15.16 15.13
C SER A 770 3.49 -14.19 16.03
N LYS A 771 4.78 -14.44 16.32
CA LYS A 771 5.64 -13.52 17.10
C LYS A 771 5.81 -12.12 16.46
N LYS A 772 5.58 -12.00 15.14
CA LYS A 772 5.59 -10.71 14.42
C LYS A 772 4.19 -10.08 14.36
N GLN A 773 3.14 -10.90 14.36
CA GLN A 773 1.74 -10.46 14.42
C GLN A 773 1.35 -9.82 15.77
N LEU A 774 2.07 -10.13 16.87
CA LEU A 774 1.86 -9.51 18.20
C LEU A 774 1.78 -7.97 18.16
N CYS A 775 2.61 -7.30 17.35
CA CYS A 775 2.54 -5.84 17.19
C CYS A 775 1.34 -5.38 16.37
N GLY A 776 0.78 -6.22 15.50
CA GLY A 776 -0.41 -5.92 14.68
C GLY A 776 -1.72 -5.93 15.47
N LEU A 777 -1.78 -6.66 16.60
CA LEU A 777 -2.93 -6.68 17.51
C LEU A 777 -3.12 -5.29 18.16
N TYR A 778 -2.07 -4.81 18.84
CA TYR A 778 -2.08 -3.53 19.55
C TYR A 778 -1.93 -2.30 18.63
N LEU A 779 -1.29 -2.46 17.48
CA LEU A 779 -1.07 -1.37 16.51
C LEU A 779 -1.49 -1.84 15.11
N SER A 780 -2.69 -1.43 14.68
CA SER A 780 -3.38 -1.88 13.46
C SER A 780 -2.53 -1.80 12.19
N SER A 781 -1.59 -0.85 12.13
CA SER A 781 -0.68 -0.62 10.99
C SER A 781 0.54 -1.56 10.93
N CYS A 782 0.72 -2.46 11.90
CA CYS A 782 2.00 -3.16 12.13
C CYS A 782 2.01 -4.67 11.83
N GLY A 783 0.91 -5.25 11.34
CA GLY A 783 0.84 -6.69 11.00
C GLY A 783 -0.37 -7.05 10.13
N PHE A 784 -0.48 -8.35 9.78
CA PHE A 784 -1.65 -8.92 9.09
C PHE A 784 -2.37 -9.90 10.02
N VAL A 785 -3.70 -9.86 10.03
CA VAL A 785 -4.57 -10.87 10.66
C VAL A 785 -4.95 -11.91 9.60
N ASP A 786 -4.97 -13.18 9.96
CA ASP A 786 -5.29 -14.27 9.03
C ASP A 786 -6.79 -14.35 8.70
N GLU A 787 -7.10 -14.49 7.41
CA GLU A 787 -8.48 -14.65 6.92
C GLU A 787 -9.02 -16.07 7.22
N TRP A 788 -10.23 -16.15 7.80
CA TRP A 788 -10.94 -17.39 8.06
C TRP A 788 -12.44 -17.28 7.72
N THR A 789 -13.10 -18.42 7.51
CA THR A 789 -14.51 -18.50 7.08
C THR A 789 -15.22 -19.69 7.71
N ILE A 790 -16.55 -19.61 7.87
CA ILE A 790 -17.42 -20.70 8.32
C ILE A 790 -18.28 -21.19 7.15
N ASP A 791 -18.38 -22.51 6.96
CA ASP A 791 -19.36 -23.11 6.05
C ASP A 791 -20.78 -23.04 6.66
N VAL A 792 -21.64 -22.18 6.11
CA VAL A 792 -22.97 -21.90 6.64
C VAL A 792 -24.04 -22.77 5.95
N ASP A 793 -24.49 -23.82 6.64
CA ASP A 793 -25.61 -24.67 6.22
C ASP A 793 -26.84 -24.45 7.13
N LEU A 794 -27.83 -23.68 6.64
CA LEU A 794 -29.04 -23.29 7.40
C LEU A 794 -30.35 -23.81 6.79
N GLY A 795 -30.27 -24.79 5.88
CA GLY A 795 -31.45 -25.29 5.16
C GLY A 795 -32.13 -24.25 4.24
N THR A 796 -33.35 -24.55 3.80
CA THR A 796 -34.24 -23.58 3.13
C THR A 796 -34.75 -22.57 4.16
N LYS A 797 -34.50 -21.26 3.99
CA LYS A 797 -35.17 -20.24 4.82
C LYS A 797 -36.69 -20.37 4.65
N PRO A 798 -37.49 -20.45 5.74
CA PRO A 798 -38.95 -20.32 5.67
C PRO A 798 -39.36 -18.99 5.06
N ASP A 799 -40.50 -18.96 4.38
CA ASP A 799 -41.02 -17.74 3.74
C ASP A 799 -41.11 -16.54 4.71
N ILE A 800 -40.82 -15.35 4.21
CA ILE A 800 -40.89 -14.13 5.03
C ILE A 800 -42.36 -13.74 5.22
N VAL A 801 -42.96 -14.19 6.32
CA VAL A 801 -44.10 -13.48 6.90
C VAL A 801 -43.56 -12.17 7.47
N THR A 802 -43.77 -11.06 6.76
CA THR A 802 -43.46 -9.72 7.27
C THR A 802 -44.36 -9.43 8.47
N PRO A 803 -43.82 -9.18 9.68
CA PRO A 803 -44.64 -8.84 10.83
C PRO A 803 -45.39 -7.52 10.56
N THR A 804 -46.71 -7.54 10.71
CA THR A 804 -47.50 -6.31 10.82
C THR A 804 -47.19 -5.67 12.16
N VAL A 805 -46.54 -4.50 12.14
CA VAL A 805 -46.36 -3.67 13.34
C VAL A 805 -47.76 -3.28 13.85
N PRO A 806 -48.12 -3.53 15.13
CA PRO A 806 -49.42 -3.12 15.66
C PRO A 806 -49.58 -1.60 15.65
N ASP A 807 -50.75 -1.11 15.23
CA ASP A 807 -51.09 0.33 15.25
C ASP A 807 -51.30 0.90 16.68
N SER A 808 -51.22 0.07 17.71
CA SER A 808 -51.49 0.42 19.12
C SER A 808 -50.38 -0.06 20.05
N PRO A 809 -49.82 0.80 20.93
CA PRO A 809 -48.78 0.44 21.90
C PRO A 809 -49.34 -0.25 23.15
N THR A 810 -50.47 -0.96 23.05
CA THR A 810 -51.13 -1.62 24.19
C THR A 810 -50.53 -2.98 24.56
N ASP A 811 -49.88 -3.66 23.60
CA ASP A 811 -49.28 -4.99 23.75
C ASP A 811 -47.74 -4.93 23.76
N THR A 812 -47.18 -3.96 24.49
CA THR A 812 -45.72 -3.73 24.61
C THR A 812 -45.10 -4.48 25.78
N MET A 813 -43.93 -5.08 25.57
CA MET A 813 -43.10 -5.63 26.66
C MET A 813 -42.04 -4.62 27.11
N THR A 814 -41.81 -4.51 28.42
CA THR A 814 -40.74 -3.69 29.00
C THR A 814 -39.49 -4.54 29.17
N ILE A 815 -38.41 -4.18 28.50
CA ILE A 815 -37.08 -4.77 28.69
C ILE A 815 -36.15 -3.67 29.20
N VAL A 816 -35.51 -3.94 30.34
CA VAL A 816 -34.42 -3.09 30.86
C VAL A 816 -33.11 -3.60 30.28
N HIS A 817 -32.21 -2.71 29.87
CA HIS A 817 -30.84 -3.06 29.47
C HIS A 817 -29.86 -2.29 30.35
N ILE A 818 -28.97 -3.03 31.02
CA ILE A 818 -27.87 -2.55 31.88
C ILE A 818 -26.57 -3.10 31.27
N THR A 819 -25.52 -2.31 31.24
CA THR A 819 -24.24 -2.60 30.57
C THR A 819 -23.13 -1.78 31.24
N ASP A 820 -21.87 -2.18 31.06
CA ASP A 820 -20.68 -1.35 31.36
C ASP A 820 -20.69 -0.77 32.79
N MET A 821 -20.92 -1.63 33.79
CA MET A 821 -21.20 -1.19 35.17
C MET A 821 -19.93 -0.79 35.94
N HIS A 822 -18.80 -1.47 35.68
CA HIS A 822 -17.50 -1.29 36.32
C HIS A 822 -17.62 -0.97 37.82
N PHE A 823 -18.05 -1.97 38.59
CA PHE A 823 -18.25 -1.83 40.03
C PHE A 823 -16.90 -1.91 40.75
N ASP A 824 -16.51 -0.81 41.38
CA ASP A 824 -15.32 -0.74 42.24
C ASP A 824 -15.71 -0.98 43.72
N PRO A 825 -15.34 -2.14 44.31
CA PRO A 825 -15.59 -2.44 45.72
C PRO A 825 -14.62 -1.72 46.69
N THR A 826 -13.59 -1.06 46.18
CA THR A 826 -12.52 -0.36 46.93
C THR A 826 -12.65 1.17 46.89
N TYR A 827 -13.56 1.72 46.08
CA TYR A 827 -13.78 3.15 45.93
C TYR A 827 -13.98 3.87 47.28
N LEU A 828 -13.09 4.82 47.56
CA LEU A 828 -13.07 5.63 48.77
C LEU A 828 -13.69 7.00 48.51
N VAL A 829 -14.84 7.27 49.12
CA VAL A 829 -15.45 8.61 49.10
C VAL A 829 -14.50 9.61 49.79
N GLY A 830 -14.14 10.68 49.09
CA GLY A 830 -13.11 11.63 49.53
C GLY A 830 -11.66 11.18 49.30
N GLY A 831 -11.43 10.03 48.64
CA GLY A 831 -10.13 9.60 48.14
C GLY A 831 -9.57 10.50 47.03
N ARG A 832 -8.38 10.21 46.52
CA ARG A 832 -7.74 11.03 45.48
C ARG A 832 -8.19 10.62 44.07
N GLY A 833 -8.97 11.46 43.40
CA GLY A 833 -9.41 11.21 42.02
C GLY A 833 -8.44 11.65 40.91
N ASP A 834 -7.27 12.18 41.26
CA ASP A 834 -6.19 12.59 40.34
C ASP A 834 -4.86 11.89 40.69
N CYS A 835 -4.92 10.60 41.01
CA CYS A 835 -3.77 9.79 41.42
C CYS A 835 -2.63 9.72 40.39
N GLY A 836 -2.94 9.83 39.10
CA GLY A 836 -1.98 9.72 38.00
C GLY A 836 -1.81 8.31 37.44
N GLU A 837 -2.73 7.40 37.79
CA GLU A 837 -2.83 6.02 37.34
C GLU A 837 -4.13 5.81 36.53
N PRO A 838 -4.33 4.67 35.83
CA PRO A 838 -5.49 4.49 34.96
C PRO A 838 -6.85 4.45 35.69
N THR A 839 -6.85 4.02 36.96
CA THR A 839 -7.98 4.08 37.90
C THR A 839 -7.48 4.70 39.21
N CYS A 840 -8.31 5.54 39.81
CA CYS A 840 -8.06 6.37 40.98
C CYS A 840 -9.21 6.25 42.00
N CYS A 841 -9.27 7.17 42.98
CA CYS A 841 -10.29 7.22 44.04
C CYS A 841 -10.19 6.11 45.11
N ARG A 842 -9.05 5.44 45.27
CA ARG A 842 -8.83 4.37 46.28
C ARG A 842 -8.00 4.84 47.48
N GLU A 843 -7.72 3.95 48.44
CA GLU A 843 -7.04 4.30 49.71
C GLU A 843 -5.50 4.35 49.58
N GLU A 844 -4.89 3.39 48.86
CA GLU A 844 -3.42 3.32 48.69
C GLU A 844 -2.84 4.51 47.90
N GLN A 845 -3.68 5.16 47.09
CA GLN A 845 -3.34 6.33 46.28
C GLN A 845 -3.24 7.64 47.10
N GLY A 846 -3.50 7.55 48.41
CA GLY A 846 -3.26 8.60 49.39
C GLY A 846 -4.30 9.73 49.36
N THR A 847 -4.19 10.64 50.31
CA THR A 847 -5.20 11.70 50.50
C THR A 847 -5.08 12.83 49.46
N PRO A 848 -6.21 13.44 49.05
CA PRO A 848 -6.21 14.64 48.21
C PRO A 848 -5.57 15.84 48.94
N THR A 849 -4.81 16.68 48.23
CA THR A 849 -4.13 17.85 48.81
C THR A 849 -5.07 19.02 49.11
N ASP A 850 -6.21 19.09 48.42
CA ASP A 850 -7.33 19.97 48.76
C ASP A 850 -8.67 19.37 48.29
N GLY A 851 -9.78 19.97 48.72
CA GLY A 851 -11.13 19.46 48.47
C GLY A 851 -11.62 19.53 47.01
N THR A 852 -10.86 20.11 46.07
CA THR A 852 -11.25 20.16 44.65
C THR A 852 -10.91 18.88 43.88
N ILE A 853 -10.01 18.06 44.43
CA ILE A 853 -9.57 16.78 43.84
C ILE A 853 -10.03 15.55 44.64
N ALA A 854 -10.81 15.74 45.70
CA ALA A 854 -11.43 14.67 46.48
C ALA A 854 -12.56 13.97 45.72
N ALA A 855 -12.64 12.65 45.82
CA ALA A 855 -13.63 11.80 45.14
C ALA A 855 -15.07 12.03 45.63
N GLY A 856 -16.03 12.09 44.69
CA GLY A 856 -17.44 12.31 44.99
C GLY A 856 -18.13 11.14 45.72
N TYR A 857 -19.29 11.41 46.35
CA TYR A 857 -20.06 10.35 47.02
C TYR A 857 -20.73 9.37 46.04
N TRP A 858 -21.11 9.83 44.84
CA TRP A 858 -21.81 9.04 43.83
C TRP A 858 -20.92 8.57 42.67
N GLY A 859 -19.59 8.75 42.78
CA GLY A 859 -18.64 8.61 41.67
C GLY A 859 -17.93 9.94 41.38
N ASP A 860 -17.00 9.92 40.41
CA ASP A 860 -16.22 11.08 39.97
C ASP A 860 -16.07 11.07 38.43
N TYR A 861 -15.87 12.25 37.80
CA TYR A 861 -15.73 12.37 36.34
C TYR A 861 -14.28 12.20 35.84
N ARG A 862 -13.36 11.86 36.74
CA ARG A 862 -11.95 11.57 36.41
C ARG A 862 -11.78 10.07 36.19
N HIS A 863 -10.58 9.55 36.45
CA HIS A 863 -10.22 8.15 36.28
C HIS A 863 -10.80 7.28 37.42
N CYS A 864 -12.11 7.24 37.65
CA CYS A 864 -12.68 6.49 38.79
C CYS A 864 -13.94 5.70 38.39
N ASP A 865 -14.00 4.45 38.84
CA ASP A 865 -15.07 3.50 38.56
C ASP A 865 -16.27 3.63 39.54
N THR A 866 -17.32 2.85 39.33
CA THR A 866 -18.63 3.04 39.98
C THR A 866 -18.65 2.53 41.43
N PRO A 867 -18.92 3.37 42.44
CA PRO A 867 -18.97 2.92 43.83
C PRO A 867 -20.25 2.15 44.18
N THR A 868 -20.15 1.29 45.21
CA THR A 868 -21.25 0.47 45.77
C THR A 868 -22.59 1.20 45.88
N GLN A 869 -22.62 2.42 46.43
CA GLN A 869 -23.84 3.20 46.60
C GLN A 869 -24.48 3.62 45.27
N ALA A 870 -23.70 3.93 44.24
CA ALA A 870 -24.22 4.31 42.93
C ALA A 870 -24.78 3.11 42.16
N VAL A 871 -24.12 1.93 42.26
CA VAL A 871 -24.65 0.66 41.74
C VAL A 871 -26.01 0.35 42.37
N ASN A 872 -26.06 0.37 43.71
CA ASN A 872 -27.28 0.02 44.46
C ASN A 872 -28.42 1.01 44.22
N ASP A 873 -28.17 2.32 44.24
CA ASP A 873 -29.21 3.31 43.95
C ASP A 873 -29.72 3.19 42.51
N THR A 874 -28.84 2.97 41.52
CA THR A 874 -29.23 2.76 40.11
C THR A 874 -30.17 1.56 39.96
N LEU A 875 -29.80 0.40 40.52
CA LEU A 875 -30.63 -0.81 40.47
C LEU A 875 -32.00 -0.58 41.15
N MET A 876 -32.00 0.01 42.35
CA MET A 876 -33.23 0.31 43.09
C MET A 876 -34.10 1.34 42.36
N HIS A 877 -33.51 2.36 41.74
CA HIS A 877 -34.20 3.39 40.97
C HIS A 877 -34.92 2.79 39.77
N ILE A 878 -34.24 1.93 38.98
CA ILE A 878 -34.84 1.21 37.86
C ILE A 878 -36.07 0.41 38.33
N LYS A 879 -35.94 -0.34 39.43
CA LYS A 879 -37.04 -1.12 40.02
C LYS A 879 -38.19 -0.25 40.53
N GLN A 880 -37.90 0.96 41.04
CA GLN A 880 -38.91 1.91 41.51
C GLN A 880 -39.68 2.56 40.35
N GLN A 881 -39.01 3.00 39.28
CA GLN A 881 -39.67 3.62 38.13
C GLN A 881 -40.44 2.60 37.27
N HIS A 882 -39.91 1.38 37.12
CA HIS A 882 -40.44 0.38 36.20
C HIS A 882 -41.10 -0.79 36.97
N GLN A 883 -42.34 -0.59 37.38
CA GLN A 883 -43.15 -1.58 38.12
C GLN A 883 -43.63 -2.78 37.27
N SER A 884 -43.28 -2.86 35.99
CA SER A 884 -43.75 -3.89 35.05
C SER A 884 -42.68 -4.28 34.02
N ILE A 885 -41.46 -4.56 34.51
CA ILE A 885 -40.37 -5.14 33.72
C ILE A 885 -40.71 -6.59 33.39
N ASN A 886 -40.58 -6.98 32.12
CA ASN A 886 -40.72 -8.38 31.70
C ASN A 886 -39.38 -9.13 31.75
N TYR A 887 -38.29 -8.47 31.33
CA TYR A 887 -36.93 -9.04 31.31
C TYR A 887 -35.90 -7.95 31.63
N VAL A 888 -34.79 -8.35 32.25
CA VAL A 888 -33.58 -7.52 32.36
C VAL A 888 -32.50 -8.15 31.49
N TYR A 889 -31.87 -7.36 30.62
CA TYR A 889 -30.63 -7.72 29.93
C TYR A 889 -29.49 -7.04 30.68
N MET A 890 -28.49 -7.82 31.11
CA MET A 890 -27.34 -7.32 31.85
C MET A 890 -26.05 -7.78 31.17
N THR A 891 -25.46 -6.89 30.39
CA THR A 891 -24.39 -7.21 29.44
C THR A 891 -23.02 -6.79 29.95
N GLY A 892 -22.31 -7.74 30.56
CA GLY A 892 -20.87 -7.67 30.81
C GLY A 892 -20.35 -6.55 31.70
N ASP A 893 -19.03 -6.57 31.84
CA ASP A 893 -18.18 -5.49 32.33
C ASP A 893 -18.60 -4.99 33.72
N PHE A 894 -18.65 -5.96 34.64
CA PHE A 894 -18.95 -5.78 36.05
C PHE A 894 -17.72 -5.40 36.88
N VAL A 895 -16.52 -5.80 36.44
CA VAL A 895 -15.25 -5.54 37.14
C VAL A 895 -14.68 -4.18 36.69
N ASP A 896 -14.06 -3.48 37.62
CA ASP A 896 -13.44 -2.17 37.46
C ASP A 896 -12.22 -2.16 36.50
N HIS A 897 -11.64 -0.99 36.28
CA HIS A 897 -10.48 -0.78 35.41
C HIS A 897 -9.12 -1.02 36.12
N GLY A 898 -9.12 -1.47 37.38
CA GLY A 898 -7.95 -1.91 38.16
C GLY A 898 -7.33 -3.22 37.68
N VAL A 899 -7.18 -3.40 36.36
CA VAL A 899 -6.82 -4.66 35.69
C VAL A 899 -5.42 -5.21 35.99
N TRP A 900 -4.63 -4.50 36.81
CA TRP A 900 -3.31 -4.89 37.26
C TRP A 900 -3.31 -5.60 38.63
N GLU A 901 -4.43 -5.56 39.35
CA GLU A 901 -4.66 -6.20 40.66
C GLU A 901 -5.78 -7.26 40.62
N THR A 902 -6.35 -7.52 39.44
CA THR A 902 -7.35 -8.57 39.22
C THR A 902 -6.79 -9.97 39.45
N SER A 903 -7.64 -10.86 39.96
CA SER A 903 -7.34 -12.26 40.23
C SER A 903 -8.63 -13.07 40.14
N GLN A 904 -8.53 -14.40 40.00
CA GLN A 904 -9.74 -15.24 39.93
C GLN A 904 -10.60 -15.08 41.19
N GLU A 905 -9.98 -14.85 42.35
CA GLU A 905 -10.68 -14.62 43.62
C GLU A 905 -11.37 -13.24 43.67
N THR A 906 -10.72 -12.16 43.22
CA THR A 906 -11.30 -10.81 43.23
C THR A 906 -12.41 -10.67 42.18
N ASN A 907 -12.17 -11.09 40.93
CA ASN A 907 -13.21 -11.09 39.89
C ASN A 907 -14.42 -11.95 40.30
N THR A 908 -14.20 -13.14 40.88
CA THR A 908 -15.30 -13.98 41.41
C THR A 908 -16.15 -13.24 42.44
N LYS A 909 -15.54 -12.50 43.37
CA LYS A 909 -16.28 -11.71 44.37
C LYS A 909 -17.08 -10.58 43.73
N THR A 910 -16.47 -9.80 42.83
CA THR A 910 -17.11 -8.65 42.17
C THR A 910 -18.28 -9.09 41.29
N ILE A 911 -18.08 -10.11 40.44
CA ILE A 911 -19.14 -10.71 39.60
C ILE A 911 -20.27 -11.27 40.48
N THR A 912 -19.95 -11.99 41.56
CA THR A 912 -20.96 -12.54 42.49
C THR A 912 -21.76 -11.44 43.19
N ALA A 913 -21.10 -10.36 43.61
CA ALA A 913 -21.75 -9.22 44.27
C ALA A 913 -22.73 -8.51 43.34
N VAL A 914 -22.31 -8.18 42.11
CA VAL A 914 -23.16 -7.51 41.11
C VAL A 914 -24.35 -8.38 40.70
N VAL A 915 -24.11 -9.67 40.41
CA VAL A 915 -25.16 -10.62 40.05
C VAL A 915 -26.17 -10.82 41.20
N ASN A 916 -25.72 -10.83 42.46
CA ASN A 916 -26.61 -10.98 43.60
C ASN A 916 -27.40 -9.69 43.91
N ALA A 917 -26.78 -8.51 43.82
CA ALA A 917 -27.49 -7.23 43.96
C ALA A 917 -28.60 -7.07 42.90
N ALA A 918 -28.34 -7.52 41.66
CA ALA A 918 -29.33 -7.56 40.59
C ALA A 918 -30.48 -8.54 40.90
N LYS A 919 -30.17 -9.78 41.34
CA LYS A 919 -31.17 -10.77 41.78
C LYS A 919 -32.06 -10.25 42.90
N GLU A 920 -31.46 -9.69 43.96
CA GLU A 920 -32.18 -9.17 45.13
C GLU A 920 -33.08 -7.98 44.77
N THR A 921 -32.64 -7.12 43.85
CA THR A 921 -33.41 -5.94 43.42
C THR A 921 -34.54 -6.30 42.47
N PHE A 922 -34.30 -7.18 41.49
CA PHE A 922 -35.30 -7.51 40.46
C PHE A 922 -36.24 -8.65 40.86
N GLY A 923 -35.79 -9.60 41.69
CA GLY A 923 -36.59 -10.71 42.19
C GLY A 923 -36.94 -11.74 41.11
N ASP A 924 -38.22 -12.08 41.01
CA ASP A 924 -38.76 -13.07 40.05
C ASP A 924 -38.68 -12.63 38.57
N VAL A 925 -38.24 -11.39 38.28
CA VAL A 925 -38.03 -10.91 36.91
C VAL A 925 -36.80 -11.63 36.31
N PRO A 926 -36.92 -12.34 35.16
CA PRO A 926 -35.79 -13.05 34.57
C PRO A 926 -34.69 -12.09 34.10
N ILE A 927 -33.45 -12.39 34.51
CA ILE A 927 -32.25 -11.66 34.10
C ILE A 927 -31.47 -12.50 33.09
N ILE A 928 -31.17 -11.92 31.93
CA ILE A 928 -30.39 -12.53 30.85
C ILE A 928 -29.03 -11.85 30.86
N PHE A 929 -27.99 -12.61 31.19
CA PHE A 929 -26.63 -12.11 31.33
C PHE A 929 -25.78 -12.37 30.07
N THR A 930 -24.81 -11.50 29.79
CA THR A 930 -23.71 -11.78 28.86
C THR A 930 -22.37 -11.50 29.53
N LEU A 931 -21.29 -12.03 28.95
CA LEU A 931 -19.92 -11.69 29.32
C LEU A 931 -19.48 -10.43 28.57
N GLY A 932 -18.66 -9.60 29.22
CA GLY A 932 -17.88 -8.50 28.68
C GLY A 932 -16.38 -8.82 28.66
N ASN A 933 -15.52 -7.82 28.54
CA ASN A 933 -14.06 -8.02 28.51
C ASN A 933 -13.35 -7.87 29.87
N HIS A 934 -14.04 -7.39 30.92
CA HIS A 934 -13.53 -7.25 32.30
C HIS A 934 -13.86 -8.45 33.22
N GLU A 935 -14.79 -9.34 32.85
CA GLU A 935 -15.02 -10.58 33.61
C GLU A 935 -13.79 -11.52 33.77
N PRO A 936 -12.95 -11.77 32.73
CA PRO A 936 -11.80 -12.65 32.87
C PRO A 936 -10.65 -11.93 33.59
N THR A 937 -9.74 -12.73 34.14
CA THR A 937 -8.45 -12.27 34.64
C THR A 937 -7.37 -13.21 34.08
N PRO A 938 -6.38 -12.70 33.33
CA PRO A 938 -6.19 -11.30 32.95
C PRO A 938 -7.31 -10.73 32.07
N VAL A 939 -7.45 -9.40 32.07
CA VAL A 939 -8.48 -8.68 31.29
C VAL A 939 -8.41 -9.04 29.80
N ASN A 940 -9.58 -9.10 29.14
CA ASN A 940 -9.79 -9.52 27.76
C ASN A 940 -9.52 -11.01 27.44
N GLN A 941 -8.93 -11.81 28.33
CA GLN A 941 -8.41 -13.14 27.96
C GLN A 941 -9.48 -14.25 27.93
N TYR A 942 -10.06 -14.50 26.74
CA TYR A 942 -10.88 -15.68 26.45
C TYR A 942 -10.11 -16.70 25.59
N VAL A 943 -9.32 -17.55 26.23
CA VAL A 943 -8.52 -18.57 25.53
C VAL A 943 -9.43 -19.64 24.91
N PRO A 944 -9.41 -19.88 23.59
CA PRO A 944 -10.29 -20.86 22.97
C PRO A 944 -9.91 -22.30 23.36
N ASN A 945 -10.91 -23.16 23.59
CA ASN A 945 -10.78 -24.55 24.07
C ASN A 945 -9.83 -25.46 23.24
N LYS A 946 -9.47 -25.04 22.02
CA LYS A 946 -8.48 -25.69 21.15
C LYS A 946 -7.05 -25.57 21.70
N TYR A 947 -6.77 -24.52 22.47
CA TYR A 947 -5.44 -24.15 22.98
C TYR A 947 -5.31 -24.41 24.48
N ALA A 948 -6.35 -24.06 25.26
CA ALA A 948 -6.52 -24.48 26.66
C ALA A 948 -7.81 -25.32 26.79
N PRO A 949 -7.74 -26.66 26.68
CA PRO A 949 -8.91 -27.52 26.80
C PRO A 949 -9.54 -27.45 28.19
N LEU A 950 -10.84 -27.19 28.28
CA LEU A 950 -11.59 -27.00 29.54
C LEU A 950 -11.65 -28.26 30.45
N ASN A 951 -11.06 -29.38 30.03
CA ASN A 951 -10.86 -30.59 30.81
C ASN A 951 -9.44 -30.72 31.42
N VAL A 952 -8.65 -29.64 31.35
CA VAL A 952 -7.34 -29.47 32.00
C VAL A 952 -7.43 -28.23 32.90
N ASP A 953 -6.97 -28.35 34.13
CA ASP A 953 -6.71 -27.19 34.99
C ASP A 953 -5.34 -26.63 34.60
N ASP A 954 -5.36 -25.46 33.96
CA ASP A 954 -4.22 -24.73 33.41
C ASP A 954 -4.44 -23.24 33.71
N ASP A 955 -3.39 -22.52 34.11
CA ASP A 955 -3.51 -21.18 34.70
C ASP A 955 -4.08 -20.15 33.73
N VAL A 956 -3.92 -20.38 32.41
CA VAL A 956 -4.45 -19.56 31.30
C VAL A 956 -5.88 -19.93 30.86
N SER A 957 -6.58 -20.82 31.58
CA SER A 957 -7.86 -21.37 31.15
C SER A 957 -9.07 -20.56 31.63
N SER A 958 -9.89 -20.05 30.70
CA SER A 958 -11.16 -19.36 31.00
C SER A 958 -12.25 -20.26 31.62
N LYS A 959 -11.93 -21.53 31.89
CA LYS A 959 -12.80 -22.55 32.53
C LYS A 959 -13.46 -22.04 33.82
N TRP A 960 -12.66 -21.47 34.74
CA TRP A 960 -13.14 -21.03 36.06
C TRP A 960 -14.32 -20.05 35.95
N LEU A 961 -14.25 -19.14 34.97
CA LEU A 961 -15.26 -18.14 34.73
C LEU A 961 -16.54 -18.77 34.15
N TYR A 962 -16.41 -19.70 33.19
CA TYR A 962 -17.56 -20.41 32.63
C TYR A 962 -18.26 -21.30 33.67
N GLU A 963 -17.52 -21.95 34.57
CA GLU A 963 -18.09 -22.70 35.70
C GLU A 963 -18.81 -21.77 36.68
N LEU A 964 -18.18 -20.65 37.07
CA LEU A 964 -18.77 -19.62 37.93
C LEU A 964 -20.08 -19.07 37.36
N VAL A 965 -20.12 -18.65 36.09
CA VAL A 965 -21.35 -18.07 35.51
C VAL A 965 -22.42 -19.11 35.22
N ALA A 966 -22.06 -20.37 34.92
CA ALA A 966 -23.04 -21.45 34.80
C ALA A 966 -23.75 -21.77 36.12
N GLU A 967 -23.06 -21.63 37.27
CA GLU A 967 -23.67 -21.72 38.60
C GLU A 967 -24.43 -20.44 38.96
N LEU A 968 -23.81 -19.26 38.89
CA LEU A 968 -24.43 -17.99 39.29
C LEU A 968 -25.70 -17.65 38.52
N TRP A 969 -25.74 -17.94 37.21
CA TRP A 969 -26.90 -17.66 36.36
C TRP A 969 -27.93 -18.80 36.36
N SER A 970 -27.64 -19.93 37.02
CA SER A 970 -28.48 -21.14 37.05
C SER A 970 -29.98 -20.95 37.37
N PRO A 971 -30.45 -19.92 38.12
CA PRO A 971 -31.88 -19.68 38.31
C PRO A 971 -32.62 -19.20 37.04
N TYR A 972 -31.90 -18.64 36.06
CA TYR A 972 -32.48 -18.01 34.86
C TYR A 972 -32.21 -18.77 33.56
N ILE A 973 -31.41 -19.84 33.59
CA ILE A 973 -30.95 -20.59 32.41
C ILE A 973 -31.31 -22.07 32.47
N THR A 974 -31.55 -22.68 31.30
CA THR A 974 -31.79 -24.13 31.18
C THR A 974 -30.49 -24.93 31.36
N ASP A 975 -30.60 -26.22 31.66
CA ASP A 975 -29.41 -27.09 31.70
C ASP A 975 -28.74 -27.23 30.32
N GLU A 976 -29.49 -27.10 29.22
CA GLU A 976 -28.96 -26.97 27.86
C GLU A 976 -28.07 -25.72 27.72
N ALA A 977 -28.53 -24.56 28.23
CA ALA A 977 -27.75 -23.32 28.23
C ALA A 977 -26.50 -23.40 29.12
N LYS A 978 -26.57 -24.10 30.28
CA LYS A 978 -25.37 -24.39 31.10
C LYS A 978 -24.33 -25.17 30.32
N GLN A 979 -24.75 -26.18 29.54
CA GLN A 979 -23.82 -26.99 28.74
C GLN A 979 -23.13 -26.17 27.63
N THR A 980 -23.76 -25.15 27.05
CA THR A 980 -23.11 -24.29 26.05
C THR A 980 -22.27 -23.17 26.68
N ILE A 981 -22.65 -22.65 27.85
CA ILE A 981 -21.79 -21.76 28.66
C ILE A 981 -20.48 -22.48 29.01
N LEU A 982 -20.56 -23.72 29.49
CA LEU A 982 -19.40 -24.60 29.77
C LEU A 982 -18.63 -25.03 28.50
N GLN A 983 -19.04 -24.60 27.31
CA GLN A 983 -18.31 -24.79 26.04
C GLN A 983 -17.67 -23.50 25.51
N GLY A 984 -17.97 -22.31 26.05
CA GLY A 984 -17.40 -21.05 25.57
C GLY A 984 -18.16 -19.77 25.92
N GLY A 985 -18.99 -19.76 26.97
CA GLY A 985 -19.73 -18.57 27.42
C GLY A 985 -20.94 -18.15 26.56
N PHE A 986 -21.29 -18.90 25.51
CA PHE A 986 -22.43 -18.63 24.64
C PHE A 986 -23.64 -19.51 24.98
N TYR A 987 -24.87 -19.02 24.78
CA TYR A 987 -26.09 -19.80 25.01
C TYR A 987 -27.33 -19.21 24.31
N THR A 988 -28.48 -19.87 24.48
CA THR A 988 -29.76 -19.34 23.97
C THR A 988 -30.91 -19.70 24.90
N LEU A 989 -31.85 -18.77 25.07
CA LEU A 989 -33.07 -18.96 25.86
C LEU A 989 -34.31 -18.72 25.00
N LEU A 990 -35.27 -19.63 25.06
CA LEU A 990 -36.63 -19.41 24.56
C LEU A 990 -37.45 -18.76 25.70
N LEU A 991 -37.54 -17.44 25.71
CA LEU A 991 -38.17 -16.70 26.81
C LEU A 991 -39.71 -16.80 26.79
N GLN A 992 -40.30 -16.98 25.61
CA GLN A 992 -41.72 -17.33 25.40
C GLN A 992 -41.91 -17.89 23.97
N PRO A 993 -43.04 -18.53 23.64
CA PRO A 993 -43.30 -19.02 22.29
C PRO A 993 -43.13 -17.93 21.23
N GLY A 994 -42.25 -18.17 20.24
CA GLY A 994 -41.93 -17.21 19.18
C GLY A 994 -40.84 -16.18 19.52
N PHE A 995 -40.39 -16.08 20.78
CA PHE A 995 -39.34 -15.14 21.20
C PHE A 995 -38.15 -15.86 21.86
N ARG A 996 -37.03 -15.88 21.15
CA ARG A 996 -35.77 -16.51 21.57
C ARG A 996 -34.65 -15.48 21.55
N VAL A 997 -33.86 -15.44 22.62
CA VAL A 997 -32.61 -14.67 22.71
C VAL A 997 -31.44 -15.59 22.44
N ILE A 998 -30.41 -15.08 21.79
CA ILE A 998 -29.15 -15.76 21.48
C ILE A 998 -28.04 -14.90 22.08
N ILE A 999 -27.25 -15.49 22.96
CA ILE A 999 -26.14 -14.86 23.66
C ILE A 999 -24.87 -15.39 23.02
N LEU A 1000 -24.05 -14.48 22.51
CA LEU A 1000 -22.74 -14.78 21.95
C LEU A 1000 -21.69 -14.33 22.96
N ASN A 1001 -20.68 -15.17 23.20
CA ASN A 1001 -19.39 -14.65 23.63
C ASN A 1001 -18.71 -14.10 22.36
N ASN A 1002 -18.81 -12.79 22.13
CA ASN A 1002 -18.13 -12.11 21.03
C ASN A 1002 -16.74 -11.59 21.42
N VAL A 1003 -16.35 -11.69 22.70
CA VAL A 1003 -15.08 -11.18 23.22
C VAL A 1003 -13.89 -12.03 22.77
N VAL A 1004 -14.12 -13.32 22.47
CA VAL A 1004 -13.17 -14.18 21.72
C VAL A 1004 -12.78 -13.64 20.32
N GLY A 1005 -13.49 -12.62 19.82
CA GLY A 1005 -13.19 -11.90 18.58
C GLY A 1005 -12.86 -10.42 18.81
N TYR A 1006 -12.61 -10.01 20.07
CA TYR A 1006 -12.18 -8.66 20.41
C TYR A 1006 -10.71 -8.45 20.06
N LYS A 1007 -10.34 -7.21 19.72
CA LYS A 1007 -8.99 -6.85 19.24
C LYS A 1007 -7.89 -7.08 20.29
N SER A 1008 -8.25 -7.00 21.57
CA SER A 1008 -7.35 -7.07 22.73
C SER A 1008 -7.32 -8.44 23.42
N ASN A 1009 -7.94 -9.47 22.83
CA ASN A 1009 -7.96 -10.85 23.32
C ASN A 1009 -6.70 -11.62 22.90
#